data_AF-A0AAW3J219-F1
#
_entry.id   AF-A0AAW3J219-F1
#
_cell.length_a   1.000
_cell.length_b   1.000
_cell.length_c   1.000
_cell.angle_alpha   90.00
_cell.angle_beta   90.00
_cell.angle_gamma   90.00
#
_symmetry.space_group_name_H-M   'P 1'
#
loop_
_entity.id
_entity.type
_entity.pdbx_description
1 polymer ?
#
loop_
_entity_poly.entity_id
_entity_poly.type
_entity_poly.pdbx_seq_one_letter_code
_entity_poly.pdbx_strand_id
1 'polypeptide(L)'
;MDNLATSGWTEEEAVSAWGEAQPSEPASFDSVKRKAKPILLRKPKKKKQTKRKKRKATPFFERPVIAMDTEYVESKCGGYNRILSYQFAVLFKGKLSTIILFPESTKKSGRLALDKCLVQAIEKAMEDEVLDKWPTDIVLCAHWLSADLFNFSQAFDQLKTHVKGLRKTVASLDDVYGLDLDKVMSRRIDKEPLNVHDKSRNRHTLYITFYDTMLLSPNGSSLASVGELLKIPKVEIPEPYSISRMDEFLEAQPEKFAEYAITDSIVSARHFERVSSFCQNTLGLNSVPFTIGGIAVKAFVNSLEDKRGYRGLFGFEKVTKEVWPSDRSKPLTITRDVPATARMTLENFATQCYHGGRNESFIAGPTGIDTWRDYDVPSCYSAITLGLRELDYDQMYMTKDLNDLLGDKCALAWVEFKFPEHTRFPSLAVRSEYGLIFPLSGETHCTGHELEVAYNQGAEITIKQAFVVPWKNDVRIFEPFMKWGRERRKSFVKGSFDEKLTKEMLNSCYGKLAQSLRPKNSFDIQAGYSKQLPPSTLTNPFFAAYTTGLARALLGEMLHSIPDDKVVVSVTTDGFLTNAELHEIDLKGPICQRFRELYHRIDPTGGEVLELKHQAKQLIGAKTRAQYTVIESEGFEPILAKGSVKVDPMVTDQSAYMVNKYLTRKPGDKVDGSYLTPNRMRFLEHKDLMLEKRSIFLNMEFDQKREMLNPVMVDVKGRSHIALETKPHKSLDEMLFTRLRFDRWRKSHVLKDFDDWCSWQDRLVMAESTSHKNVRLKADETSDSLMARLFLRFYAHEQGGMSKKQISAKALAEWMTDIGYPTKATAVRSAKNTKLIEGAVPMTELTINLARLIVSKFPDFEVEILFNPESRSSLREALSPN
;
A
#
# COMPACT_ATOMS: atom_id res chain seq x y z
N MET A 1 25.13 -22.97 8.70
CA MET A 1 25.75 -23.54 9.90
C MET A 1 24.87 -23.13 11.07
N ASP A 2 24.11 -23.94 11.80
CA ASP A 2 23.70 -25.35 11.83
C ASP A 2 22.61 -25.33 12.94
N ASN A 3 21.37 -25.81 12.79
CA ASN A 3 21.00 -27.21 12.92
C ASN A 3 19.53 -27.36 12.52
N LEU A 4 19.26 -28.19 11.51
CA LEU A 4 18.00 -28.90 11.35
C LEU A 4 18.37 -30.33 10.92
N ALA A 5 18.62 -31.18 11.91
CA ALA A 5 18.46 -32.63 11.83
C ALA A 5 17.33 -32.94 12.84
N THR A 6 16.28 -33.67 12.52
CA THR A 6 16.32 -35.12 12.27
C THR A 6 15.03 -35.65 11.61
N SER A 7 15.15 -36.87 11.09
CA SER A 7 14.17 -37.77 10.44
C SER A 7 14.04 -37.58 8.92
N GLY A 8 14.63 -38.39 8.03
CA GLY A 8 15.33 -39.67 8.15
C GLY A 8 14.56 -40.74 7.37
N TRP A 9 14.82 -40.88 6.07
CA TRP A 9 14.57 -42.09 5.27
C TRP A 9 15.56 -42.09 4.08
N THR A 10 16.29 -43.19 3.94
CA THR A 10 17.48 -43.43 3.11
C THR A 10 17.16 -43.94 1.71
N GLU A 11 17.94 -43.50 0.72
CA GLU A 11 18.07 -44.09 -0.62
C GLU A 11 19.25 -45.08 -0.66
N GLU A 12 19.03 -46.24 -1.27
CA GLU A 12 19.96 -47.15 -1.98
C GLU A 12 19.03 -48.14 -2.72
N GLU A 13 19.24 -48.62 -3.94
CA GLU A 13 20.23 -48.48 -5.00
C GLU A 13 19.62 -49.23 -6.22
N ALA A 14 19.98 -48.87 -7.46
CA ALA A 14 20.35 -49.80 -8.54
C ALA A 14 20.04 -49.27 -9.95
N VAL A 15 21.13 -48.93 -10.61
CA VAL A 15 21.36 -48.69 -12.03
C VAL A 15 20.96 -49.89 -12.90
N SER A 16 20.36 -49.67 -14.08
CA SER A 16 20.77 -50.37 -15.31
C SER A 16 20.12 -49.83 -16.60
N ALA A 17 21.00 -49.39 -17.51
CA ALA A 17 20.97 -49.53 -18.97
C ALA A 17 19.77 -48.99 -19.79
N TRP A 18 20.04 -47.90 -20.49
CA TRP A 18 19.35 -47.49 -21.72
C TRP A 18 19.87 -48.32 -22.91
N GLY A 19 18.96 -48.97 -23.63
CA GLY A 19 19.20 -49.56 -24.95
C GLY A 19 18.37 -48.84 -26.02
N GLU A 20 19.01 -48.53 -27.15
CA GLU A 20 18.53 -47.74 -28.28
C GLU A 20 17.28 -48.31 -28.96
N ALA A 21 16.40 -47.42 -29.46
CA ALA A 21 15.28 -47.77 -30.32
C ALA A 21 15.39 -47.05 -31.67
N GLN A 22 15.27 -47.82 -32.76
CA GLN A 22 15.08 -47.38 -34.15
C GLN A 22 13.93 -48.22 -34.77
N PRO A 23 13.32 -47.77 -35.88
CA PRO A 23 11.89 -47.45 -35.92
C PRO A 23 11.04 -48.49 -36.68
N SER A 24 9.74 -48.54 -36.39
CA SER A 24 8.76 -49.07 -37.35
C SER A 24 7.37 -48.43 -37.15
N GLU A 25 6.85 -47.83 -38.23
CA GLU A 25 5.43 -47.64 -38.49
C GLU A 25 5.00 -48.67 -39.55
N PRO A 26 3.70 -48.86 -39.87
CA PRO A 26 2.49 -48.84 -39.02
C PRO A 26 1.61 -50.09 -39.29
N ALA A 27 0.62 -50.37 -38.44
CA ALA A 27 -0.46 -51.31 -38.80
C ALA A 27 -1.82 -50.81 -38.32
N SER A 28 -2.70 -50.58 -39.29
CA SER A 28 -4.10 -50.19 -39.14
C SER A 28 -4.91 -51.28 -38.42
N PHE A 29 -5.60 -50.92 -37.35
CA PHE A 29 -6.60 -51.81 -36.75
C PHE A 29 -8.01 -51.43 -37.20
N ASP A 30 -8.53 -52.30 -38.05
CA ASP A 30 -9.90 -52.35 -38.53
C ASP A 30 -10.91 -52.60 -37.40
N SER A 31 -12.12 -52.10 -37.66
CA SER A 31 -13.29 -52.10 -36.79
C SER A 31 -13.70 -53.49 -36.26
N VAL A 32 -13.67 -53.66 -34.93
CA VAL A 32 -14.30 -54.81 -34.26
C VAL A 32 -15.66 -54.42 -33.69
N LYS A 33 -16.74 -54.80 -34.39
CA LYS A 33 -18.12 -54.78 -33.85
C LYS A 33 -18.25 -55.80 -32.72
N ARG A 34 -18.32 -55.34 -31.46
CA ARG A 34 -18.73 -56.19 -30.32
C ARG A 34 -20.25 -56.21 -30.17
N LYS A 35 -20.87 -57.34 -30.50
CA LYS A 35 -22.21 -57.74 -30.01
C LYS A 35 -22.07 -58.23 -28.57
N ALA A 36 -22.62 -57.51 -27.60
CA ALA A 36 -22.78 -57.99 -26.23
C ALA A 36 -24.22 -58.45 -25.98
N LYS A 37 -24.39 -59.66 -25.42
CA LYS A 37 -25.66 -60.21 -24.93
C LYS A 37 -26.16 -59.40 -23.72
N PRO A 38 -27.48 -59.25 -23.52
CA PRO A 38 -28.02 -58.45 -22.44
C PRO A 38 -27.90 -59.18 -21.09
N ILE A 39 -27.12 -58.59 -20.17
CA ILE A 39 -27.17 -58.96 -18.76
C ILE A 39 -28.38 -58.25 -18.15
N LEU A 40 -29.37 -59.02 -17.70
CA LEU A 40 -30.53 -58.56 -16.93
C LEU A 40 -30.09 -58.13 -15.53
N LEU A 41 -29.55 -56.92 -15.40
CA LEU A 41 -29.42 -56.23 -14.12
C LEU A 41 -30.76 -55.57 -13.78
N ARG A 42 -31.34 -55.96 -12.64
CA ARG A 42 -32.54 -55.35 -12.05
C ARG A 42 -32.41 -53.83 -12.08
N LYS A 43 -33.30 -53.17 -12.84
CA LYS A 43 -33.41 -51.70 -12.84
C LYS A 43 -33.66 -51.23 -11.40
N PRO A 44 -32.79 -50.41 -10.80
CA PRO A 44 -33.15 -49.73 -9.56
C PRO A 44 -34.39 -48.88 -9.86
N LYS A 45 -35.37 -48.89 -8.95
CA LYS A 45 -36.57 -48.06 -9.06
C LYS A 45 -36.13 -46.64 -9.42
N LYS A 46 -36.55 -46.14 -10.59
CA LYS A 46 -36.39 -44.72 -10.95
C LYS A 46 -37.00 -43.91 -9.81
N LYS A 47 -36.19 -43.37 -8.91
CA LYS A 47 -36.60 -42.20 -8.13
C LYS A 47 -37.00 -41.19 -9.19
N LYS A 48 -38.30 -40.86 -9.28
CA LYS A 48 -38.77 -39.70 -10.03
C LYS A 48 -37.84 -38.56 -9.61
N GLN A 49 -36.93 -38.15 -10.49
CA GLN A 49 -36.26 -36.86 -10.34
C GLN A 49 -37.40 -35.87 -10.48
N THR A 50 -38.00 -35.49 -9.34
CA THR A 50 -38.76 -34.27 -9.23
C THR A 50 -37.82 -33.18 -9.73
N LYS A 51 -38.06 -32.69 -10.95
CA LYS A 51 -37.42 -31.46 -11.45
C LYS A 51 -37.60 -30.45 -10.31
N ARG A 52 -36.52 -30.10 -9.59
CA ARG A 52 -36.53 -29.04 -8.58
C ARG A 52 -37.20 -27.84 -9.26
N LYS A 53 -38.41 -27.46 -8.84
CA LYS A 53 -39.08 -26.25 -9.33
C LYS A 53 -38.07 -25.12 -9.15
N LYS A 54 -37.63 -24.50 -10.25
CA LYS A 54 -36.72 -23.34 -10.18
C LYS A 54 -37.44 -22.28 -9.36
N ARG A 55 -36.88 -21.91 -8.21
CA ARG A 55 -37.35 -20.81 -7.38
C ARG A 55 -37.42 -19.54 -8.24
N LYS A 56 -38.53 -18.80 -8.15
CA LYS A 56 -38.64 -17.45 -8.71
C LYS A 56 -37.99 -16.50 -7.71
N ALA A 57 -36.76 -16.05 -7.99
CA ALA A 57 -36.03 -15.12 -7.14
C ALA A 57 -36.65 -13.71 -7.25
N THR A 58 -36.68 -12.98 -6.14
CA THR A 58 -37.12 -11.58 -6.10
C THR A 58 -36.06 -10.71 -6.81
N PRO A 59 -36.46 -9.82 -7.75
CA PRO A 59 -35.55 -8.84 -8.36
C PRO A 59 -34.79 -8.05 -7.30
N PHE A 60 -33.53 -7.67 -7.58
CA PHE A 60 -32.63 -7.16 -6.54
C PHE A 60 -33.18 -5.91 -5.83
N PHE A 61 -33.66 -4.92 -6.59
CA PHE A 61 -34.18 -3.66 -6.05
C PHE A 61 -35.58 -3.77 -5.43
N GLU A 62 -36.22 -4.93 -5.54
CA GLU A 62 -37.51 -5.24 -4.89
C GLU A 62 -37.30 -5.99 -3.56
N ARG A 63 -36.06 -6.17 -3.10
CA ARG A 63 -35.75 -6.83 -1.84
C ARG A 63 -35.76 -5.81 -0.70
N PRO A 64 -36.36 -6.13 0.46
CA PRO A 64 -36.19 -5.30 1.64
C PRO A 64 -34.73 -5.31 2.11
N VAL A 65 -34.30 -4.16 2.61
CA VAL A 65 -32.98 -3.94 3.18
C VAL A 65 -33.12 -4.02 4.69
N ILE A 66 -32.33 -4.87 5.32
CA ILE A 66 -32.19 -4.94 6.77
C ILE A 66 -30.77 -4.45 7.06
N ALA A 67 -30.65 -3.29 7.70
CA ALA A 67 -29.37 -2.86 8.24
C ALA A 67 -29.25 -3.34 9.69
N MET A 68 -28.04 -3.71 10.10
CA MET A 68 -27.73 -4.03 11.48
C MET A 68 -26.62 -3.13 12.01
N ASP A 69 -26.60 -2.97 13.32
CA ASP A 69 -25.48 -2.43 14.08
C ASP A 69 -25.37 -3.19 15.42
N THR A 70 -24.25 -3.09 16.12
CA THR A 70 -24.05 -3.76 17.41
C THR A 70 -23.19 -2.93 18.34
N GLU A 71 -23.76 -2.60 19.51
CA GLU A 71 -23.03 -1.92 20.57
C GLU A 71 -22.38 -2.92 21.52
N TYR A 72 -21.09 -2.74 21.78
CA TYR A 72 -20.33 -3.63 22.65
C TYR A 72 -19.16 -2.93 23.35
N VAL A 73 -18.75 -3.50 24.48
CA VAL A 73 -17.55 -3.08 25.22
C VAL A 73 -16.62 -4.27 25.45
N GLU A 74 -15.35 -4.00 25.65
CA GLU A 74 -14.38 -5.06 25.96
C GLU A 74 -14.73 -5.73 27.30
N SER A 75 -14.62 -7.06 27.36
CA SER A 75 -14.78 -7.79 28.62
C SER A 75 -13.65 -7.47 29.60
N LYS A 76 -13.93 -7.56 30.91
CA LYS A 76 -12.92 -7.33 31.96
C LYS A 76 -11.68 -8.23 31.84
N CYS A 77 -11.82 -9.40 31.21
CA CYS A 77 -10.69 -10.32 30.97
C CYS A 77 -9.96 -10.09 29.64
N GLY A 78 -10.41 -9.14 28.80
CA GLY A 78 -9.82 -8.85 27.49
C GLY A 78 -9.95 -9.97 26.46
N GLY A 79 -10.79 -10.98 26.71
CA GLY A 79 -10.88 -12.18 25.86
C GLY A 79 -12.01 -12.17 24.83
N TYR A 80 -13.00 -11.30 25.01
CA TYR A 80 -14.18 -11.19 24.14
C TYR A 80 -14.89 -9.84 24.29
N ASN A 81 -15.78 -9.53 23.34
CA ASN A 81 -16.68 -8.36 23.40
C ASN A 81 -17.96 -8.71 24.16
N ARG A 82 -18.27 -7.92 25.20
CA ARG A 82 -19.55 -7.91 25.92
C ARG A 82 -20.55 -7.13 25.09
N ILE A 83 -21.50 -7.83 24.50
CA ILE A 83 -22.53 -7.20 23.66
C ILE A 83 -23.57 -6.55 24.56
N LEU A 84 -23.85 -5.27 24.30
CA LEU A 84 -24.82 -4.47 25.04
C LEU A 84 -26.19 -4.54 24.36
N SER A 85 -26.22 -4.45 23.03
CA SER A 85 -27.47 -4.43 22.25
C SER A 85 -27.20 -4.70 20.77
N TYR A 86 -28.25 -5.13 20.07
CA TYR A 86 -28.28 -5.30 18.61
C TYR A 86 -29.38 -4.44 18.02
N GLN A 87 -29.08 -3.67 16.98
CA GLN A 87 -30.01 -2.76 16.35
C GLN A 87 -30.28 -3.21 14.93
N PHE A 88 -31.55 -3.14 14.53
CA PHE A 88 -31.94 -3.43 13.17
C PHE A 88 -32.85 -2.33 12.62
N ALA A 89 -32.59 -1.93 11.39
CA ALA A 89 -33.43 -1.03 10.60
C ALA A 89 -33.89 -1.75 9.33
N VAL A 90 -35.19 -2.03 9.23
CA VAL A 90 -35.83 -2.64 8.06
C VAL A 90 -36.39 -1.54 7.18
N LEU A 91 -35.88 -1.45 5.95
CA LEU A 91 -36.23 -0.44 4.97
C LEU A 91 -36.82 -1.10 3.71
N PHE A 92 -38.04 -0.70 3.36
CA PHE A 92 -38.71 -1.18 2.16
C PHE A 92 -39.61 -0.10 1.56
N LYS A 93 -39.46 0.17 0.25
CA LYS A 93 -40.23 1.19 -0.48
C LYS A 93 -40.28 2.56 0.24
N GLY A 94 -39.15 2.99 0.82
CA GLY A 94 -39.01 4.25 1.56
C GLY A 94 -39.53 4.23 3.01
N LYS A 95 -40.33 3.23 3.40
CA LYS A 95 -40.82 3.02 4.77
C LYS A 95 -39.75 2.34 5.64
N LEU A 96 -39.69 2.70 6.91
CA LEU A 96 -38.65 2.27 7.85
C LEU A 96 -39.29 1.74 9.13
N SER A 97 -38.85 0.58 9.60
CA SER A 97 -39.15 0.02 10.93
C SER A 97 -37.84 -0.30 11.63
N THR A 98 -37.78 -0.07 12.95
CA THR A 98 -36.57 -0.26 13.74
C THR A 98 -36.85 -1.10 14.98
N ILE A 99 -35.87 -1.91 15.38
CA ILE A 99 -35.93 -2.67 16.63
C ILE A 99 -34.54 -2.70 17.29
N ILE A 100 -34.53 -2.60 18.62
CA ILE A 100 -33.34 -2.81 19.45
C ILE A 100 -33.56 -4.04 20.33
N LEU A 101 -32.58 -4.94 20.37
CA LEU A 101 -32.63 -6.19 21.11
C LEU A 101 -31.49 -6.24 22.13
N PHE A 102 -31.82 -6.50 23.38
CA PHE A 102 -30.85 -6.62 24.46
C PHE A 102 -30.61 -8.10 24.81
N PRO A 103 -29.35 -8.57 24.88
CA PRO A 103 -29.07 -9.92 25.34
C PRO A 103 -29.35 -10.07 26.83
N GLU A 104 -29.90 -11.22 27.25
CA GLU A 104 -30.17 -11.54 28.67
C GLU A 104 -28.89 -11.60 29.53
N SER A 105 -27.73 -11.79 28.88
CA SER A 105 -26.42 -11.80 29.55
C SER A 105 -25.35 -11.19 28.67
N THR A 106 -24.46 -10.39 29.27
CA THR A 106 -23.29 -9.82 28.58
C THR A 106 -22.12 -10.82 28.44
N LYS A 107 -22.26 -12.06 28.93
CA LYS A 107 -21.30 -13.15 28.70
C LYS A 107 -21.35 -13.60 27.24
N LYS A 108 -20.25 -14.19 26.72
CA LYS A 108 -20.19 -14.70 25.34
C LYS A 108 -21.29 -15.74 25.02
N SER A 109 -21.72 -16.53 26.01
CA SER A 109 -22.83 -17.49 25.88
C SER A 109 -24.22 -16.85 25.79
N GLY A 110 -24.37 -15.58 26.16
CA GLY A 110 -25.62 -14.82 26.09
C GLY A 110 -25.86 -14.13 24.74
N ARG A 111 -24.95 -14.28 23.77
CA ARG A 111 -25.09 -13.69 22.43
C ARG A 111 -26.34 -14.21 21.73
N LEU A 112 -27.11 -13.31 21.14
CA LEU A 112 -28.29 -13.67 20.36
C LEU A 112 -27.87 -14.39 19.08
N ALA A 113 -28.78 -15.22 18.55
CA ALA A 113 -28.59 -15.88 17.27
C ALA A 113 -29.14 -14.98 16.15
N LEU A 114 -28.39 -14.84 15.05
CA LEU A 114 -28.73 -13.92 13.95
C LEU A 114 -30.12 -14.24 13.36
N ASP A 115 -30.44 -15.51 13.20
CA ASP A 115 -31.74 -15.98 12.71
C ASP A 115 -32.91 -15.49 13.56
N LYS A 116 -32.80 -15.59 14.89
CA LYS A 116 -33.81 -15.11 15.84
C LYS A 116 -33.97 -13.59 15.80
N CYS A 117 -32.86 -12.86 15.67
CA CYS A 117 -32.89 -11.41 15.54
C CYS A 117 -33.57 -10.96 14.24
N LEU A 118 -33.25 -11.61 13.12
CA LEU A 118 -33.86 -11.33 11.82
C LEU A 118 -35.37 -11.62 11.82
N VAL A 119 -35.81 -12.71 12.44
CA VAL A 119 -37.24 -13.02 12.60
C VAL A 119 -37.96 -11.89 13.33
N GLN A 120 -37.43 -11.46 14.47
CA GLN A 120 -38.03 -10.37 15.26
C GLN A 120 -38.07 -9.04 14.50
N ALA A 121 -37.01 -8.69 13.76
CA ALA A 121 -36.97 -7.49 12.94
C ALA A 121 -38.00 -7.54 11.79
N ILE A 122 -38.15 -8.70 11.13
CA ILE A 122 -39.13 -8.90 10.06
C ILE A 122 -40.57 -8.82 10.61
N GLU A 123 -40.84 -9.49 11.72
CA GLU A 123 -42.16 -9.46 12.36
C GLU A 123 -42.53 -8.04 12.80
N LYS A 124 -41.59 -7.31 13.42
CA LYS A 124 -41.81 -5.90 13.78
C LYS A 124 -42.10 -5.04 12.56
N ALA A 125 -41.38 -5.25 11.45
CA ALA A 125 -41.62 -4.51 10.22
C ALA A 125 -42.96 -4.87 9.54
N MET A 126 -43.49 -6.07 9.77
CA MET A 126 -44.85 -6.44 9.35
C MET A 126 -45.90 -5.80 10.25
N GLU A 127 -45.68 -5.79 11.57
CA GLU A 127 -46.53 -5.09 12.56
C GLU A 127 -46.61 -3.58 12.27
N ASP A 128 -45.49 -2.97 11.84
CA ASP A 128 -45.40 -1.55 11.47
C ASP A 128 -45.86 -1.24 10.04
N GLU A 129 -46.43 -2.21 9.32
CA GLU A 129 -46.88 -2.06 7.93
C GLU A 129 -45.80 -1.58 6.94
N VAL A 130 -44.53 -1.86 7.26
CA VAL A 130 -43.37 -1.65 6.37
C VAL A 130 -43.26 -2.80 5.38
N LEU A 131 -43.53 -4.03 5.82
CA LEU A 131 -43.55 -5.23 4.97
C LEU A 131 -44.98 -5.76 4.80
N ASP A 132 -45.44 -5.84 3.55
CA ASP A 132 -46.76 -6.37 3.22
C ASP A 132 -46.88 -7.89 3.51
N LYS A 133 -45.75 -8.60 3.50
CA LYS A 133 -45.66 -10.05 3.70
C LYS A 133 -44.25 -10.48 4.07
N TRP A 134 -44.12 -11.72 4.55
CA TRP A 134 -42.82 -12.33 4.81
C TRP A 134 -41.92 -12.35 3.55
N PRO A 135 -40.70 -11.79 3.61
CA PRO A 135 -39.80 -11.75 2.47
C PRO A 135 -39.06 -13.08 2.26
N THR A 136 -38.73 -13.42 1.01
CA THR A 136 -37.91 -14.61 0.71
C THR A 136 -36.47 -14.28 0.34
N ASP A 137 -36.23 -13.13 -0.27
CA ASP A 137 -34.88 -12.58 -0.54
C ASP A 137 -34.74 -11.27 0.24
N ILE A 138 -33.66 -11.13 0.99
CA ILE A 138 -33.35 -9.91 1.73
C ILE A 138 -31.93 -9.45 1.44
N VAL A 139 -31.71 -8.14 1.54
CA VAL A 139 -30.37 -7.56 1.62
C VAL A 139 -30.07 -7.30 3.09
N LEU A 140 -28.95 -7.81 3.59
CA LEU A 140 -28.48 -7.53 4.95
C LEU A 140 -27.21 -6.70 4.86
N CYS A 141 -27.17 -5.55 5.53
CA CYS A 141 -26.01 -4.68 5.49
C CYS A 141 -25.62 -4.11 6.85
N ALA A 142 -24.36 -3.70 6.98
CA ALA A 142 -23.89 -2.87 8.08
C ALA A 142 -22.74 -2.00 7.58
N HIS A 143 -22.38 -0.96 8.33
CA HIS A 143 -21.24 -0.11 8.01
C HIS A 143 -20.00 -0.64 8.71
N TRP A 144 -19.18 -1.40 7.97
CA TRP A 144 -18.17 -2.33 8.49
C TRP A 144 -18.74 -3.67 8.95
N LEU A 145 -19.55 -4.31 8.10
CA LEU A 145 -20.25 -5.59 8.33
C LEU A 145 -19.50 -6.65 9.15
N SER A 146 -18.20 -6.82 8.94
CA SER A 146 -17.47 -7.81 9.72
C SER A 146 -17.45 -7.47 11.23
N ALA A 147 -17.46 -6.22 11.63
CA ALA A 147 -17.48 -5.81 13.04
C ALA A 147 -18.75 -6.31 13.74
N ASP A 148 -19.90 -6.18 13.10
CA ASP A 148 -21.21 -6.53 13.67
C ASP A 148 -21.54 -8.01 13.49
N LEU A 149 -21.31 -8.55 12.29
CA LEU A 149 -21.81 -9.86 11.91
C LEU A 149 -21.26 -11.02 12.74
N PHE A 150 -20.05 -10.87 13.28
CA PHE A 150 -19.40 -11.92 14.08
C PHE A 150 -19.61 -11.76 15.59
N ASN A 151 -20.49 -10.84 16.01
CA ASN A 151 -20.93 -10.71 17.39
C ASN A 151 -22.12 -11.62 17.75
N PHE A 152 -22.74 -12.30 16.78
CA PHE A 152 -23.82 -13.27 17.03
C PHE A 152 -23.29 -14.63 17.50
N SER A 153 -24.12 -15.41 18.17
CA SER A 153 -23.80 -16.79 18.54
C SER A 153 -23.57 -17.67 17.30
N GLN A 154 -22.52 -18.49 17.33
CA GLN A 154 -22.14 -19.41 16.25
C GLN A 154 -21.91 -18.77 14.87
N ALA A 155 -21.74 -17.44 14.80
CA ALA A 155 -21.58 -16.71 13.54
C ALA A 155 -20.42 -17.22 12.67
N PHE A 156 -19.29 -17.58 13.31
CA PHE A 156 -18.10 -18.11 12.61
C PHE A 156 -18.37 -19.44 11.91
N ASP A 157 -19.22 -20.29 12.48
CA ASP A 157 -19.56 -21.60 11.92
C ASP A 157 -20.67 -21.47 10.87
N GLN A 158 -21.71 -20.68 11.16
CA GLN A 158 -22.91 -20.58 10.35
C GLN A 158 -22.73 -19.72 9.10
N LEU A 159 -21.86 -18.70 9.13
CA LEU A 159 -21.78 -17.69 8.05
C LEU A 159 -20.57 -17.86 7.13
N LYS A 160 -19.66 -18.80 7.44
CA LYS A 160 -18.43 -19.04 6.67
C LYS A 160 -18.67 -19.30 5.18
N THR A 161 -19.78 -19.95 4.84
CA THR A 161 -20.18 -20.29 3.47
C THR A 161 -20.94 -19.15 2.77
N HIS A 162 -21.42 -18.14 3.50
CA HIS A 162 -22.27 -17.06 3.00
C HIS A 162 -21.53 -15.77 2.65
N VAL A 163 -20.34 -15.58 3.23
CA VAL A 163 -19.51 -14.37 3.05
C VAL A 163 -18.09 -14.73 2.61
N LYS A 164 -17.42 -13.79 1.94
CA LYS A 164 -16.01 -13.86 1.58
C LYS A 164 -15.27 -12.65 2.13
N GLY A 165 -14.00 -12.85 2.48
CA GLY A 165 -13.14 -11.78 2.98
C GLY A 165 -12.80 -10.79 1.86
N LEU A 166 -12.94 -9.50 2.16
CA LEU A 166 -12.61 -8.41 1.24
C LEU A 166 -11.96 -7.26 2.02
N ARG A 167 -10.69 -6.97 1.73
CA ARG A 167 -9.88 -6.01 2.51
C ARG A 167 -9.92 -6.37 4.01
N LYS A 168 -10.43 -5.47 4.87
CA LYS A 168 -10.58 -5.65 6.32
C LYS A 168 -11.95 -6.18 6.75
N THR A 169 -12.85 -6.46 5.81
CA THR A 169 -14.26 -6.80 6.09
C THR A 169 -14.74 -8.02 5.29
N VAL A 170 -16.05 -8.27 5.25
CA VAL A 170 -16.70 -9.37 4.55
C VAL A 170 -17.88 -8.88 3.70
N ALA A 171 -18.18 -9.59 2.62
CA ALA A 171 -19.38 -9.37 1.82
C ALA A 171 -19.79 -10.66 1.11
N SER A 172 -21.02 -10.70 0.59
CA SER A 172 -21.58 -11.86 -0.13
C SER A 172 -21.07 -11.93 -1.58
N LEU A 173 -19.76 -11.86 -1.79
CA LEU A 173 -19.17 -11.84 -3.13
C LEU A 173 -19.58 -13.06 -3.96
N ASP A 174 -20.43 -12.80 -4.96
CA ASP A 174 -20.51 -13.67 -6.13
C ASP A 174 -19.18 -13.49 -6.88
N ASP A 175 -18.60 -14.56 -7.42
CA ASP A 175 -17.29 -14.52 -8.09
C ASP A 175 -17.36 -13.68 -9.37
N VAL A 176 -17.31 -12.35 -9.22
CA VAL A 176 -17.14 -11.35 -10.30
C VAL A 176 -15.65 -11.08 -10.53
N TYR A 177 -14.78 -11.58 -9.65
CA TYR A 177 -13.33 -11.53 -9.80
C TYR A 177 -12.76 -12.92 -10.07
N GLY A 178 -12.13 -13.09 -11.23
CA GLY A 178 -11.33 -14.28 -11.56
C GLY A 178 -12.14 -15.52 -11.95
N LEU A 179 -12.01 -15.89 -13.22
CA LEU A 179 -12.44 -17.16 -13.80
C LEU A 179 -11.72 -18.33 -13.13
N ASP A 180 -12.39 -19.04 -12.21
CA ASP A 180 -11.89 -20.30 -11.67
C ASP A 180 -12.66 -21.47 -12.30
N LEU A 181 -11.94 -22.31 -13.05
CA LEU A 181 -12.46 -23.43 -13.84
C LEU A 181 -13.14 -24.48 -12.94
N ASP A 182 -12.56 -24.70 -11.75
CA ASP A 182 -13.03 -25.71 -10.79
C ASP A 182 -14.38 -25.33 -10.16
N LYS A 183 -14.69 -24.02 -10.11
CA LYS A 183 -15.99 -23.49 -9.65
C LYS A 183 -17.08 -23.46 -10.70
N VAL A 184 -16.73 -23.50 -11.99
CA VAL A 184 -17.72 -23.70 -13.05
C VAL A 184 -18.09 -25.18 -13.15
N MET A 185 -17.15 -26.07 -12.85
CA MET A 185 -17.34 -27.53 -12.81
C MET A 185 -18.07 -27.99 -11.54
N SER A 186 -17.83 -27.35 -10.39
CA SER A 186 -18.66 -27.52 -9.20
C SER A 186 -19.90 -26.62 -9.31
N ARG A 187 -21.07 -27.22 -9.59
CA ARG A 187 -22.39 -26.57 -9.59
C ARG A 187 -22.46 -25.43 -8.56
N ARG A 188 -23.08 -24.31 -8.96
CA ARG A 188 -23.66 -23.25 -8.11
C ARG A 188 -23.49 -23.57 -6.63
N ILE A 189 -22.56 -22.88 -5.96
CA ILE A 189 -22.69 -22.68 -4.52
C ILE A 189 -23.94 -21.81 -4.36
N ASP A 190 -25.12 -22.41 -4.49
CA ASP A 190 -26.36 -21.84 -4.00
C ASP A 190 -26.09 -21.67 -2.51
N LYS A 191 -25.73 -20.45 -2.08
CA LYS A 191 -25.55 -20.11 -0.66
C LYS A 191 -26.75 -20.72 0.07
N GLU A 192 -26.47 -21.61 1.03
CA GLU A 192 -27.54 -22.36 1.68
C GLU A 192 -28.54 -21.36 2.26
N PRO A 193 -29.85 -21.50 2.00
CA PRO A 193 -30.78 -20.54 2.54
C PRO A 193 -30.92 -20.73 4.06
N LEU A 194 -31.12 -19.63 4.77
CA LEU A 194 -31.40 -19.67 6.20
C LEU A 194 -32.85 -20.11 6.41
N ASN A 195 -33.05 -21.24 7.09
CA ASN A 195 -34.40 -21.70 7.45
C ASN A 195 -34.73 -21.18 8.85
N VAL A 196 -35.83 -20.45 8.98
CA VAL A 196 -36.26 -19.82 10.23
C VAL A 196 -37.70 -20.17 10.54
N HIS A 197 -38.10 -20.00 11.80
CA HIS A 197 -39.48 -20.19 12.25
C HIS A 197 -40.00 -18.88 12.83
N ASP A 198 -41.21 -18.48 12.45
CA ASP A 198 -41.90 -17.32 13.05
C ASP A 198 -42.45 -17.66 14.46
N LYS A 199 -43.01 -16.66 15.15
CA LYS A 199 -43.68 -16.84 16.46
C LYS A 199 -44.75 -17.95 16.44
N SER A 200 -45.39 -18.19 15.30
CA SER A 200 -46.41 -19.23 15.09
C SER A 200 -45.83 -20.59 14.65
N ARG A 201 -44.50 -20.75 14.65
CA ARG A 201 -43.76 -21.96 14.23
C ARG A 201 -43.92 -22.32 12.74
N ASN A 202 -44.34 -21.40 11.90
CA ASN A 202 -44.33 -21.63 10.45
C ASN A 202 -42.89 -21.55 9.93
N ARG A 203 -42.53 -22.48 9.05
CA ARG A 203 -41.19 -22.53 8.47
C ARG A 203 -41.07 -21.57 7.30
N HIS A 204 -40.11 -20.66 7.39
CA HIS A 204 -39.74 -19.73 6.34
C HIS A 204 -38.31 -20.00 5.86
N THR A 205 -38.04 -19.61 4.62
CA THR A 205 -36.72 -19.77 3.99
C THR A 205 -36.25 -18.42 3.47
N LEU A 206 -35.14 -17.92 4.04
CA LEU A 206 -34.53 -16.63 3.73
C LEU A 206 -33.26 -16.80 2.91
N TYR A 207 -33.15 -16.02 1.83
CA TYR A 207 -31.95 -15.91 1.02
C TYR A 207 -31.34 -14.54 1.24
N ILE A 208 -30.16 -14.51 1.85
CA ILE A 208 -29.53 -13.28 2.34
C ILE A 208 -28.39 -12.88 1.42
N THR A 209 -28.40 -11.61 1.00
CA THR A 209 -27.24 -10.99 0.33
C THR A 209 -26.60 -9.98 1.26
N PHE A 210 -25.39 -10.29 1.73
CA PHE A 210 -24.61 -9.46 2.66
C PHE A 210 -23.83 -8.34 1.96
N TYR A 211 -24.01 -7.09 2.39
CA TYR A 211 -23.23 -5.93 1.97
C TYR A 211 -22.53 -5.25 3.14
N ASP A 212 -21.29 -4.86 2.91
CA ASP A 212 -20.64 -3.86 3.76
C ASP A 212 -20.79 -2.48 3.10
N THR A 213 -21.53 -1.58 3.75
CA THR A 213 -21.78 -0.24 3.22
C THR A 213 -20.53 0.65 3.29
N MET A 214 -19.53 0.35 4.13
CA MET A 214 -18.25 1.06 4.14
C MET A 214 -17.48 0.88 2.83
N LEU A 215 -17.68 -0.25 2.12
CA LEU A 215 -17.10 -0.47 0.79
C LEU A 215 -17.82 0.31 -0.33
N LEU A 216 -18.95 0.93 0.02
CA LEU A 216 -19.81 1.76 -0.83
C LEU A 216 -19.73 3.25 -0.45
N SER A 217 -19.05 3.61 0.65
CA SER A 217 -18.88 5.00 1.06
C SER A 217 -17.70 5.67 0.32
N PRO A 218 -17.85 6.94 -0.11
CA PRO A 218 -16.72 7.71 -0.64
C PRO A 218 -15.55 7.70 0.34
N ASN A 219 -14.31 7.51 -0.15
CA ASN A 219 -13.10 7.39 0.67
C ASN A 219 -13.11 6.31 1.78
N GLY A 220 -14.10 5.40 1.81
CA GLY A 220 -14.30 4.52 2.96
C GLY A 220 -14.58 5.30 4.25
N SER A 221 -15.24 6.46 4.14
CA SER A 221 -15.62 7.33 5.26
C SER A 221 -16.41 6.59 6.33
N SER A 222 -16.27 7.06 7.58
CA SER A 222 -16.99 6.55 8.75
C SER A 222 -18.50 6.75 8.64
N LEU A 223 -19.24 6.00 9.46
CA LEU A 223 -20.69 6.08 9.51
C LEU A 223 -21.18 7.49 9.83
N ALA A 224 -20.53 8.18 10.78
CA ALA A 224 -20.83 9.56 11.15
C ALA A 224 -20.70 10.53 9.94
N SER A 225 -19.61 10.44 9.18
CA SER A 225 -19.43 11.26 7.97
C SER A 225 -20.46 10.93 6.90
N VAL A 226 -20.88 9.66 6.78
CA VAL A 226 -21.96 9.27 5.87
C VAL A 226 -23.31 9.83 6.35
N GLY A 227 -23.60 9.79 7.65
CA GLY A 227 -24.80 10.38 8.24
C GLY A 227 -24.92 11.87 7.94
N GLU A 228 -23.83 12.61 8.10
CA GLU A 228 -23.75 14.03 7.73
C GLU A 228 -24.02 14.27 6.24
N LEU A 229 -23.41 13.47 5.36
CA LEU A 229 -23.66 13.54 3.90
C LEU A 229 -25.12 13.27 3.52
N LEU A 230 -25.78 12.39 4.28
CA LEU A 230 -27.20 12.07 4.11
C LEU A 230 -28.11 13.04 4.88
N LYS A 231 -27.54 14.02 5.61
CA LYS A 231 -28.25 14.97 6.46
C LYS A 231 -29.13 14.29 7.52
N ILE A 232 -28.68 13.16 8.04
CA ILE A 232 -29.33 12.47 9.16
C ILE A 232 -28.81 13.13 10.46
N PRO A 233 -29.68 13.62 11.35
CA PRO A 233 -29.26 14.27 12.59
C PRO A 233 -28.33 13.37 13.41
N LYS A 234 -27.25 13.95 13.92
CA LYS A 234 -26.34 13.26 14.82
C LYS A 234 -26.96 13.23 16.22
N VAL A 235 -26.99 12.05 16.83
CA VAL A 235 -27.31 11.93 18.26
C VAL A 235 -26.02 12.21 19.04
N GLU A 236 -26.03 13.22 19.89
CA GLU A 236 -24.87 13.57 20.72
C GLU A 236 -24.79 12.67 21.94
N ILE A 237 -23.58 12.18 22.22
CA ILE A 237 -23.25 11.51 23.47
C ILE A 237 -22.80 12.61 24.44
N PRO A 238 -23.57 12.91 25.49
CA PRO A 238 -23.22 14.01 26.39
C PRO A 238 -22.03 13.63 27.27
N GLU A 239 -21.20 14.61 27.64
CA GLU A 239 -20.19 14.44 28.69
C GLU A 239 -20.87 14.01 30.01
N PRO A 240 -20.29 13.07 30.78
CA PRO A 240 -18.95 12.48 30.65
C PRO A 240 -18.89 11.16 29.83
N TYR A 241 -19.95 10.80 29.09
CA TYR A 241 -20.02 9.50 28.40
C TYR A 241 -19.21 9.51 27.09
N SER A 242 -18.82 8.34 26.61
CA SER A 242 -18.06 8.21 25.36
C SER A 242 -18.42 6.94 24.59
N ILE A 243 -18.12 6.94 23.28
CA ILE A 243 -18.24 5.77 22.39
C ILE A 243 -17.44 4.57 22.94
N SER A 244 -16.37 4.80 23.69
CA SER A 244 -15.56 3.72 24.26
C SER A 244 -16.18 3.04 25.48
N ARG A 245 -17.17 3.69 26.14
CA ARG A 245 -17.83 3.24 27.37
C ARG A 245 -19.35 3.34 27.25
N MET A 246 -19.88 2.74 26.19
CA MET A 246 -21.31 2.65 25.94
C MET A 246 -22.09 1.91 27.04
N ASP A 247 -21.40 1.10 27.86
CA ASP A 247 -21.99 0.47 29.04
C ASP A 247 -22.44 1.49 30.09
N GLU A 248 -21.64 2.53 30.31
CA GLU A 248 -21.97 3.62 31.24
C GLU A 248 -23.09 4.50 30.68
N PHE A 249 -23.09 4.74 29.36
CA PHE A 249 -24.15 5.52 28.71
C PHE A 249 -25.50 4.80 28.74
N LEU A 250 -25.51 3.49 28.48
CA LEU A 250 -26.72 2.66 28.57
C LEU A 250 -27.29 2.63 29.99
N GLU A 251 -26.44 2.50 31.01
CA GLU A 251 -26.89 2.47 32.41
C GLU A 251 -27.49 3.81 32.84
N ALA A 252 -26.88 4.92 32.44
CA ALA A 252 -27.28 6.24 32.91
C ALA A 252 -28.40 6.89 32.07
N GLN A 253 -28.41 6.71 30.75
CA GLN A 253 -29.38 7.33 29.83
C GLN A 253 -29.86 6.32 28.76
N PRO A 254 -30.62 5.28 29.15
CA PRO A 254 -30.99 4.18 28.27
C PRO A 254 -31.80 4.62 27.04
N GLU A 255 -32.66 5.63 27.16
CA GLU A 255 -33.46 6.14 26.04
C GLU A 255 -32.60 6.82 24.97
N LYS A 256 -31.67 7.70 25.38
CA LYS A 256 -30.74 8.35 24.45
C LYS A 256 -29.72 7.39 23.87
N PHE A 257 -29.29 6.41 24.65
CA PHE A 257 -28.49 5.30 24.14
C PHE A 257 -29.23 4.55 23.03
N ALA A 258 -30.51 4.22 23.25
CA ALA A 258 -31.32 3.53 22.24
C ALA A 258 -31.50 4.39 20.98
N GLU A 259 -31.73 5.69 21.13
CA GLU A 259 -31.81 6.64 20.01
C GLU A 259 -30.50 6.69 19.22
N TYR A 260 -29.36 6.81 19.90
CA TYR A 260 -28.03 6.78 19.28
C TYR A 260 -27.81 5.49 18.50
N ALA A 261 -27.96 4.34 19.17
CA ALA A 261 -27.59 3.06 18.59
C ALA A 261 -28.52 2.69 17.42
N ILE A 262 -29.82 3.01 17.52
CA ILE A 262 -30.75 2.79 16.41
C ILE A 262 -30.37 3.68 15.22
N THR A 263 -29.96 4.92 15.46
CA THR A 263 -29.57 5.87 14.40
C THR A 263 -28.46 5.30 13.51
N ASP A 264 -27.47 4.60 14.06
CA ASP A 264 -26.38 4.00 13.28
C ASP A 264 -26.89 2.93 12.29
N SER A 265 -27.84 2.09 12.71
CA SER A 265 -28.52 1.15 11.82
C SER A 265 -29.38 1.85 10.75
N ILE A 266 -30.04 2.98 11.08
CA ILE A 266 -30.80 3.80 10.13
C ILE A 266 -29.89 4.41 9.07
N VAL A 267 -28.75 5.01 9.49
CA VAL A 267 -27.78 5.61 8.57
C VAL A 267 -27.26 4.54 7.60
N SER A 268 -26.95 3.35 8.10
CA SER A 268 -26.53 2.22 7.26
C SER A 268 -27.60 1.81 6.22
N ALA A 269 -28.87 1.72 6.62
CA ALA A 269 -29.98 1.40 5.71
C ALA A 269 -30.17 2.48 4.64
N ARG A 270 -30.22 3.75 5.05
CA ARG A 270 -30.41 4.91 4.15
C ARG A 270 -29.22 5.11 3.21
N HIS A 271 -28.01 4.85 3.68
CA HIS A 271 -26.82 4.85 2.84
C HIS A 271 -26.93 3.80 1.73
N PHE A 272 -27.29 2.56 2.10
CA PHE A 272 -27.47 1.50 1.11
C PHE A 272 -28.61 1.82 0.13
N GLU A 273 -29.74 2.36 0.60
CA GLU A 273 -30.84 2.83 -0.25
C GLU A 273 -30.38 3.90 -1.25
N ARG A 274 -29.58 4.87 -0.80
CA ARG A 274 -29.06 5.93 -1.69
C ARG A 274 -28.17 5.35 -2.79
N VAL A 275 -27.23 4.46 -2.44
CA VAL A 275 -26.37 3.77 -3.40
C VAL A 275 -27.18 2.87 -4.33
N SER A 276 -28.18 2.18 -3.80
CA SER A 276 -29.09 1.31 -4.55
C SER A 276 -29.89 2.10 -5.59
N SER A 277 -30.49 3.21 -5.18
CA SER A 277 -31.18 4.15 -6.06
C SER A 277 -30.24 4.73 -7.13
N PHE A 278 -29.00 5.07 -6.76
CA PHE A 278 -28.00 5.50 -7.73
C PHE A 278 -27.67 4.40 -8.76
N CYS A 279 -27.47 3.15 -8.31
CA CYS A 279 -27.20 2.04 -9.22
C CYS A 279 -28.37 1.76 -10.16
N GLN A 280 -29.61 1.79 -9.66
CA GLN A 280 -30.80 1.51 -10.44
C GLN A 280 -31.16 2.66 -11.38
N ASN A 281 -31.38 3.85 -10.82
CA ASN A 281 -32.01 4.97 -11.50
C ASN A 281 -30.99 5.84 -12.26
N THR A 282 -29.74 5.88 -11.79
CA THR A 282 -28.67 6.68 -12.42
C THR A 282 -27.82 5.85 -13.37
N LEU A 283 -27.46 4.61 -12.99
CA LEU A 283 -26.57 3.76 -13.80
C LEU A 283 -27.28 2.68 -14.63
N GLY A 284 -28.58 2.44 -14.40
CA GLY A 284 -29.34 1.39 -15.08
C GLY A 284 -28.82 -0.02 -14.79
N LEU A 285 -28.22 -0.25 -13.61
CA LEU A 285 -27.74 -1.57 -13.21
C LEU A 285 -28.91 -2.42 -12.72
N ASN A 286 -28.76 -3.76 -12.84
CA ASN A 286 -29.74 -4.74 -12.36
C ASN A 286 -29.53 -5.16 -10.90
N SER A 287 -28.42 -4.75 -10.29
CA SER A 287 -28.07 -4.99 -8.89
C SER A 287 -26.98 -4.02 -8.45
N VAL A 288 -26.74 -3.92 -7.15
CA VAL A 288 -25.62 -3.14 -6.60
C VAL A 288 -24.34 -3.99 -6.59
N PRO A 289 -23.21 -3.56 -7.19
CA PRO A 289 -21.91 -4.19 -6.94
C PRO A 289 -21.42 -4.00 -5.49
N PHE A 290 -20.69 -4.97 -4.94
CA PHE A 290 -20.23 -4.95 -3.53
C PHE A 290 -19.19 -3.89 -3.15
N THR A 291 -18.68 -3.11 -4.12
CA THR A 291 -17.66 -2.08 -3.88
C THR A 291 -17.84 -0.94 -4.86
N ILE A 292 -17.44 0.29 -4.49
CA ILE A 292 -17.37 1.43 -5.44
C ILE A 292 -16.56 1.06 -6.68
N GLY A 293 -15.41 0.39 -6.53
CA GLY A 293 -14.62 -0.04 -7.67
C GLY A 293 -15.35 -1.04 -8.59
N GLY A 294 -16.26 -1.86 -8.06
CA GLY A 294 -17.14 -2.73 -8.84
C GLY A 294 -18.25 -1.96 -9.54
N ILE A 295 -18.79 -0.91 -8.90
CA ILE A 295 -19.73 0.03 -9.51
C ILE A 295 -19.05 0.76 -10.67
N ALA A 296 -17.82 1.25 -10.47
CA ALA A 296 -17.01 1.91 -11.49
C ALA A 296 -16.78 1.02 -12.71
N VAL A 297 -16.41 -0.25 -12.53
CA VAL A 297 -16.23 -1.20 -13.65
C VAL A 297 -17.54 -1.40 -14.42
N LYS A 298 -18.68 -1.51 -13.74
CA LYS A 298 -19.99 -1.66 -14.40
C LYS A 298 -20.42 -0.40 -15.13
N ALA A 299 -20.20 0.77 -14.55
CA ALA A 299 -20.46 2.06 -15.19
C ALA A 299 -19.57 2.25 -16.42
N PHE A 300 -18.27 1.92 -16.32
CA PHE A 300 -17.34 1.92 -17.44
C PHE A 300 -17.83 1.01 -18.58
N VAL A 301 -18.13 -0.27 -18.29
CA VAL A 301 -18.63 -1.20 -19.32
C VAL A 301 -19.95 -0.72 -19.93
N ASN A 302 -20.83 -0.09 -19.14
CA ASN A 302 -22.08 0.46 -19.64
C ASN A 302 -21.90 1.69 -20.54
N SER A 303 -20.78 2.40 -20.43
CA SER A 303 -20.43 3.55 -21.28
C SER A 303 -19.83 3.16 -22.63
N LEU A 304 -19.42 1.89 -22.79
CA LEU A 304 -18.89 1.37 -24.05
C LEU A 304 -20.01 0.99 -25.02
N GLU A 305 -19.72 1.09 -26.33
CA GLU A 305 -20.63 0.66 -27.40
C GLU A 305 -20.85 -0.85 -27.37
N ASP A 306 -19.78 -1.65 -27.44
CA ASP A 306 -19.85 -3.11 -27.29
C ASP A 306 -19.62 -3.57 -25.84
N LYS A 307 -20.71 -3.57 -25.09
CA LYS A 307 -20.74 -4.04 -23.69
C LYS A 307 -20.42 -5.53 -23.52
N ARG A 308 -20.60 -6.36 -24.56
CA ARG A 308 -20.46 -7.83 -24.49
C ARG A 308 -19.11 -8.34 -25.01
N GLY A 309 -18.45 -7.58 -25.87
CA GLY A 309 -17.12 -7.87 -26.40
C GLY A 309 -16.03 -6.94 -25.90
N TYR A 310 -16.32 -6.01 -24.96
CA TYR A 310 -15.35 -5.03 -24.44
C TYR A 310 -14.00 -5.60 -24.02
N ARG A 311 -13.92 -6.88 -23.63
CA ARG A 311 -12.67 -7.53 -23.23
C ARG A 311 -11.68 -7.68 -24.39
N GLY A 312 -12.15 -7.64 -25.65
CA GLY A 312 -11.30 -7.50 -26.83
C GLY A 312 -10.39 -6.27 -26.76
N LEU A 313 -10.92 -5.13 -26.27
CA LEU A 313 -10.15 -3.88 -26.08
C LEU A 313 -8.99 -4.03 -25.09
N PHE A 314 -9.02 -5.08 -24.25
CA PHE A 314 -8.01 -5.40 -23.25
C PHE A 314 -7.15 -6.61 -23.66
N GLY A 315 -7.18 -7.01 -24.93
CA GLY A 315 -6.40 -8.12 -25.48
C GLY A 315 -6.89 -9.49 -25.01
N PHE A 316 -8.20 -9.69 -24.90
CA PHE A 316 -8.79 -11.00 -24.68
C PHE A 316 -9.60 -11.46 -25.90
N GLU A 317 -9.56 -12.75 -26.17
CA GLU A 317 -10.36 -13.41 -27.19
C GLU A 317 -11.33 -14.43 -26.58
N LYS A 318 -12.43 -14.67 -27.27
CA LYS A 318 -13.42 -15.66 -26.83
C LYS A 318 -13.04 -17.04 -27.35
N VAL A 319 -12.70 -17.94 -26.44
CA VAL A 319 -12.48 -19.35 -26.74
C VAL A 319 -13.68 -20.16 -26.24
N THR A 320 -14.28 -20.90 -27.16
CA THR A 320 -15.39 -21.82 -26.88
C THR A 320 -14.85 -23.25 -26.83
N LYS A 321 -15.11 -23.95 -25.71
CA LYS A 321 -14.77 -25.37 -25.54
C LYS A 321 -15.99 -26.14 -25.08
N GLU A 322 -16.15 -27.36 -25.58
CA GLU A 322 -17.09 -28.31 -24.98
C GLU A 322 -16.39 -29.03 -23.83
N VAL A 323 -17.02 -28.99 -22.66
CA VAL A 323 -16.59 -29.75 -21.49
C VAL A 323 -17.67 -30.76 -21.18
N TRP A 324 -17.31 -31.97 -20.75
CA TRP A 324 -18.27 -32.96 -20.28
C TRP A 324 -18.32 -32.97 -18.75
N PRO A 325 -19.32 -32.33 -18.12
CA PRO A 325 -19.42 -32.34 -16.66
C PRO A 325 -19.69 -33.77 -16.16
N SER A 326 -19.03 -34.17 -15.07
CA SER A 326 -19.18 -35.51 -14.48
C SER A 326 -20.62 -35.86 -14.07
N ASP A 327 -21.46 -34.85 -13.90
CA ASP A 327 -22.86 -34.94 -13.48
C ASP A 327 -23.88 -34.85 -14.63
N ARG A 328 -23.43 -34.78 -15.90
CA ARG A 328 -24.30 -34.61 -17.07
C ARG A 328 -24.04 -35.67 -18.14
N SER A 329 -25.11 -36.06 -18.83
CA SER A 329 -25.07 -36.98 -19.98
C SER A 329 -24.90 -36.28 -21.33
N LYS A 330 -24.66 -34.96 -21.34
CA LYS A 330 -24.45 -34.14 -22.53
C LYS A 330 -23.27 -33.19 -22.32
N PRO A 331 -22.51 -32.88 -23.38
CA PRO A 331 -21.46 -31.87 -23.29
C PRO A 331 -22.08 -30.51 -22.99
N LEU A 332 -21.33 -29.69 -22.25
CA LEU A 332 -21.63 -28.30 -21.96
C LEU A 332 -20.66 -27.43 -22.75
N THR A 333 -21.19 -26.64 -23.67
CA THR A 333 -20.42 -25.60 -24.35
C THR A 333 -20.16 -24.44 -23.40
N ILE A 334 -18.89 -24.14 -23.13
CA ILE A 334 -18.45 -23.04 -22.29
C ILE A 334 -17.64 -22.07 -23.16
N THR A 335 -18.06 -20.80 -23.21
CA THR A 335 -17.30 -19.72 -23.84
C THR A 335 -16.61 -18.90 -22.76
N ARG A 336 -15.32 -18.60 -22.93
CA ARG A 336 -14.51 -17.83 -21.98
C ARG A 336 -13.64 -16.82 -22.69
N ASP A 337 -13.40 -15.70 -22.03
CA ASP A 337 -12.38 -14.76 -22.47
C ASP A 337 -11.02 -15.22 -21.94
N VAL A 338 -10.09 -15.52 -22.84
CA VAL A 338 -8.69 -15.84 -22.53
C VAL A 338 -7.81 -14.73 -23.09
N PRO A 339 -6.69 -14.38 -22.44
CA PRO A 339 -5.72 -13.46 -23.03
C PRO A 339 -5.31 -13.96 -24.42
N ALA A 340 -5.28 -13.08 -25.42
CA ALA A 340 -4.79 -13.41 -26.74
C ALA A 340 -3.30 -13.81 -26.65
N THR A 341 -2.86 -14.75 -27.49
CA THR A 341 -1.49 -15.28 -27.44
C THR A 341 -0.43 -14.18 -27.54
N ALA A 342 -0.58 -13.24 -28.48
CA ALA A 342 0.36 -12.13 -28.65
C ALA A 342 0.47 -11.25 -27.39
N ARG A 343 -0.65 -10.98 -26.70
CA ARG A 343 -0.64 -10.26 -25.41
C ARG A 343 0.11 -11.05 -24.33
N MET A 344 -0.10 -12.37 -24.25
CA MET A 344 0.53 -13.21 -23.23
C MET A 344 2.05 -13.17 -23.32
N THR A 345 2.61 -13.10 -24.53
CA THR A 345 4.05 -13.08 -24.81
C THR A 345 4.81 -12.03 -23.99
N LEU A 346 4.23 -10.84 -23.80
CA LEU A 346 4.86 -9.72 -23.10
C LEU A 346 4.21 -9.38 -21.75
N GLU A 347 3.28 -10.20 -21.25
CA GLU A 347 2.49 -9.86 -20.06
C GLU A 347 3.37 -9.70 -18.80
N ASN A 348 4.35 -10.57 -18.61
CA ASN A 348 5.32 -10.46 -17.51
C ASN A 348 6.23 -9.24 -17.69
N PHE A 349 6.70 -8.96 -18.91
CA PHE A 349 7.56 -7.81 -19.20
C PHE A 349 6.85 -6.49 -18.89
N ALA A 350 5.59 -6.34 -19.34
CA ALA A 350 4.75 -5.20 -19.00
C ALA A 350 4.48 -5.10 -17.49
N THR A 351 4.31 -6.24 -16.81
CA THR A 351 4.17 -6.28 -15.35
C THR A 351 5.44 -5.81 -14.62
N GLN A 352 6.63 -6.09 -15.17
CA GLN A 352 7.88 -5.57 -14.60
C GLN A 352 8.00 -4.06 -14.76
N CYS A 353 7.59 -3.51 -15.93
CA CYS A 353 7.53 -2.07 -16.19
C CYS A 353 6.46 -1.33 -15.36
N TYR A 354 5.54 -2.06 -14.74
CA TYR A 354 4.56 -1.47 -13.83
C TYR A 354 5.16 -1.17 -12.45
N HIS A 355 5.36 0.12 -12.18
CA HIS A 355 5.68 0.69 -10.86
C HIS A 355 4.52 1.53 -10.30
N GLY A 356 4.56 1.82 -8.99
CA GLY A 356 3.61 2.76 -8.37
C GLY A 356 3.94 4.23 -8.67
N GLY A 357 3.36 5.16 -7.92
CA GLY A 357 3.72 6.59 -8.03
C GLY A 357 5.10 6.92 -7.45
N ARG A 358 5.69 8.04 -7.90
CA ARG A 358 6.96 8.59 -7.37
C ARG A 358 6.74 9.15 -5.96
N ASN A 359 7.57 8.74 -4.99
CA ASN A 359 7.45 9.17 -3.60
C ASN A 359 8.84 9.30 -2.95
N GLU A 360 9.25 10.53 -2.66
CA GLU A 360 10.57 10.88 -2.10
C GLU A 360 10.48 12.10 -1.18
N SER A 361 11.43 12.21 -0.24
CA SER A 361 11.72 13.44 0.51
C SER A 361 13.10 13.93 0.06
N PHE A 362 13.19 15.19 -0.33
CA PHE A 362 14.40 15.81 -0.89
C PHE A 362 15.18 16.64 0.15
N ILE A 363 14.60 16.84 1.33
CA ILE A 363 15.27 17.37 2.51
C ILE A 363 15.11 16.40 3.69
N ALA A 364 15.99 16.53 4.68
CA ALA A 364 15.86 15.91 5.99
C ALA A 364 15.89 16.99 7.08
N GLY A 365 14.77 17.19 7.78
CA GLY A 365 14.64 18.20 8.84
C GLY A 365 13.78 19.41 8.45
N PRO A 366 13.89 20.53 9.18
CA PRO A 366 13.12 21.72 8.94
C PRO A 366 13.58 22.50 7.71
N THR A 367 12.66 23.23 7.09
CA THR A 367 12.97 24.23 6.07
C THR A 367 13.37 25.56 6.73
N GLY A 368 14.02 26.43 5.96
CA GLY A 368 14.01 27.86 6.26
C GLY A 368 12.61 28.46 6.19
N ILE A 369 12.47 29.71 6.65
CA ILE A 369 11.24 30.49 6.52
C ILE A 369 11.18 31.05 5.09
N ASP A 370 10.17 30.63 4.33
CA ASP A 370 9.92 31.08 2.95
C ASP A 370 8.44 30.89 2.61
N THR A 371 8.03 30.88 1.35
CA THR A 371 6.68 30.53 0.90
C THR A 371 6.71 29.17 0.20
N TRP A 372 6.32 28.13 0.94
CA TRP A 372 6.27 26.76 0.47
C TRP A 372 4.89 26.44 -0.11
N ARG A 373 4.88 25.90 -1.32
CA ARG A 373 3.69 25.67 -2.15
C ARG A 373 3.58 24.20 -2.50
N ASP A 374 2.44 23.60 -2.17
CA ASP A 374 2.09 22.21 -2.49
C ASP A 374 1.26 22.20 -3.78
N TYR A 375 1.90 21.84 -4.89
CA TYR A 375 1.24 21.73 -6.20
C TYR A 375 0.80 20.30 -6.46
N ASP A 376 -0.40 20.14 -7.02
CA ASP A 376 -1.00 18.84 -7.36
C ASP A 376 -1.42 18.81 -8.83
N VAL A 377 -1.35 17.63 -9.46
CA VAL A 377 -1.81 17.44 -10.84
C VAL A 377 -3.30 17.06 -10.82
N PRO A 378 -4.20 17.89 -11.38
CA PRO A 378 -5.63 17.69 -11.24
C PRO A 378 -6.10 16.41 -11.95
N SER A 379 -6.68 15.49 -11.17
CA SER A 379 -7.20 14.21 -11.69
C SER A 379 -6.16 13.36 -12.46
N CYS A 380 -4.88 13.44 -12.08
CA CYS A 380 -3.72 12.88 -12.77
C CYS A 380 -3.98 11.54 -13.49
N TYR A 381 -4.17 10.44 -12.74
CA TYR A 381 -4.38 9.12 -13.34
C TYR A 381 -5.62 9.04 -14.23
N SER A 382 -6.71 9.67 -13.82
CA SER A 382 -7.97 9.64 -14.57
C SER A 382 -7.81 10.35 -15.92
N ALA A 383 -7.12 11.49 -15.96
CA ALA A 383 -6.78 12.18 -17.21
C ALA A 383 -5.85 11.35 -18.09
N ILE A 384 -4.82 10.71 -17.53
CA ILE A 384 -3.89 9.84 -18.27
C ILE A 384 -4.61 8.67 -18.95
N THR A 385 -5.66 8.10 -18.33
CA THR A 385 -6.41 6.99 -18.95
C THR A 385 -7.10 7.38 -20.27
N LEU A 386 -7.29 8.66 -20.56
CA LEU A 386 -7.78 9.16 -21.85
C LEU A 386 -6.78 8.90 -22.99
N GLY A 387 -5.51 8.64 -22.68
CA GLY A 387 -4.51 8.24 -23.66
C GLY A 387 -4.65 6.78 -24.13
N LEU A 388 -5.37 5.94 -23.37
CA LEU A 388 -5.48 4.51 -23.65
C LEU A 388 -6.39 4.23 -24.85
N ARG A 389 -5.82 3.53 -25.83
CA ARG A 389 -6.49 2.99 -27.03
C ARG A 389 -6.33 1.48 -27.09
N GLU A 390 -7.06 0.83 -27.99
CA GLU A 390 -6.84 -0.58 -28.27
C GLU A 390 -5.41 -0.81 -28.78
N LEU A 391 -4.76 -1.85 -28.26
CA LEU A 391 -3.40 -2.23 -28.64
C LEU A 391 -3.43 -3.29 -29.74
N ASP A 392 -2.60 -3.10 -30.76
CA ASP A 392 -2.36 -4.10 -31.79
C ASP A 392 -1.21 -5.03 -31.35
N TYR A 393 -1.57 -6.03 -30.55
CA TYR A 393 -0.60 -6.97 -29.99
C TYR A 393 0.11 -7.81 -31.06
N ASP A 394 -0.53 -8.08 -32.20
CA ASP A 394 0.06 -8.89 -33.27
C ASP A 394 1.11 -8.11 -34.06
N GLN A 395 1.02 -6.77 -34.08
CA GLN A 395 1.98 -5.86 -34.70
C GLN A 395 3.06 -5.35 -33.73
N MET A 396 3.20 -5.98 -32.55
CA MET A 396 4.28 -5.61 -31.64
C MET A 396 5.65 -5.91 -32.26
N TYR A 397 6.62 -5.03 -32.03
CA TYR A 397 7.99 -5.23 -32.51
C TYR A 397 9.02 -4.86 -31.44
N MET A 398 10.19 -5.49 -31.55
CA MET A 398 11.35 -5.19 -30.71
C MET A 398 12.22 -4.14 -31.41
N THR A 399 12.77 -3.20 -30.65
CA THR A 399 13.69 -2.19 -31.17
C THR A 399 14.87 -1.98 -30.22
N LYS A 400 15.95 -1.44 -30.78
CA LYS A 400 17.15 -0.95 -30.08
C LYS A 400 17.35 0.55 -30.29
N ASP A 401 16.53 1.19 -31.11
CA ASP A 401 16.53 2.64 -31.28
C ASP A 401 15.67 3.26 -30.18
N LEU A 402 16.25 4.22 -29.46
CA LEU A 402 15.56 4.96 -28.41
C LEU A 402 14.42 5.82 -28.97
N ASN A 403 14.59 6.40 -30.17
CA ASN A 403 13.59 7.28 -30.78
C ASN A 403 12.28 6.53 -31.10
N ASP A 404 12.36 5.22 -31.35
CA ASP A 404 11.18 4.38 -31.55
C ASP A 404 10.32 4.25 -30.28
N LEU A 405 10.89 4.50 -29.10
CA LEU A 405 10.22 4.34 -27.80
C LEU A 405 9.56 5.64 -27.31
N LEU A 406 9.95 6.79 -27.88
CA LEU A 406 9.47 8.10 -27.46
C LEU A 406 8.13 8.46 -28.10
N GLY A 407 7.45 9.46 -27.53
CA GLY A 407 6.18 9.95 -28.06
C GLY A 407 4.95 9.25 -27.48
N ASP A 408 3.82 9.43 -28.16
CA ASP A 408 2.53 8.84 -27.78
C ASP A 408 2.44 7.37 -28.19
N LYS A 409 3.22 6.51 -27.53
CA LYS A 409 3.33 5.06 -27.82
C LYS A 409 3.16 4.22 -26.55
N CYS A 410 2.66 3.00 -26.71
CA CYS A 410 2.79 1.99 -25.67
C CYS A 410 4.14 1.29 -25.82
N ALA A 411 5.18 1.92 -25.30
CA ALA A 411 6.55 1.42 -25.34
C ALA A 411 7.02 0.98 -23.95
N LEU A 412 7.71 -0.16 -23.90
CA LEU A 412 8.20 -0.79 -22.68
C LEU A 412 9.66 -1.19 -22.90
N ALA A 413 10.52 -0.95 -21.92
CA ALA A 413 11.93 -1.24 -22.06
C ALA A 413 12.56 -1.75 -20.76
N TRP A 414 13.58 -2.59 -20.91
CA TRP A 414 14.58 -2.90 -19.90
C TRP A 414 15.88 -2.23 -20.35
N VAL A 415 16.35 -1.28 -19.54
CA VAL A 415 17.50 -0.45 -19.85
C VAL A 415 18.51 -0.45 -18.72
N GLU A 416 19.76 -0.24 -19.08
CA GLU A 416 20.78 0.30 -18.19
C GLU A 416 20.90 1.80 -18.46
N PHE A 417 21.07 2.59 -17.40
CA PHE A 417 21.10 4.04 -17.50
C PHE A 417 22.18 4.67 -16.62
N LYS A 418 22.65 5.84 -17.04
CA LYS A 418 23.52 6.71 -16.26
C LYS A 418 23.18 8.18 -16.53
N PHE A 419 22.72 8.89 -15.52
CA PHE A 419 22.47 10.32 -15.54
C PHE A 419 23.78 11.12 -15.39
N PRO A 420 23.82 12.37 -15.89
CA PRO A 420 24.88 13.32 -15.54
C PRO A 420 25.03 13.48 -14.02
N GLU A 421 26.25 13.63 -13.52
CA GLU A 421 26.53 13.63 -12.06
C GLU A 421 25.79 14.72 -11.28
N HIS A 422 25.48 15.85 -11.92
CA HIS A 422 24.78 16.98 -11.33
C HIS A 422 23.24 16.87 -11.41
N THR A 423 22.70 15.74 -11.89
CA THR A 423 21.24 15.56 -12.01
C THR A 423 20.58 15.56 -10.64
N ARG A 424 19.85 16.63 -10.30
CA ARG A 424 19.18 16.80 -9.00
C ARG A 424 18.06 15.78 -8.78
N PHE A 425 17.29 15.50 -9.84
CA PHE A 425 16.08 14.68 -9.79
C PHE A 425 16.05 13.60 -10.91
N PRO A 426 16.82 12.51 -10.79
CA PRO A 426 16.75 11.41 -11.76
C PRO A 426 15.31 10.91 -11.93
N SER A 427 14.93 10.57 -13.17
CA SER A 427 13.54 10.21 -13.52
C SER A 427 13.28 8.71 -13.58
N LEU A 428 14.32 7.87 -13.65
CA LEU A 428 14.18 6.41 -13.74
C LEU A 428 14.14 5.76 -12.35
N ALA A 429 13.04 5.03 -12.10
CA ALA A 429 12.82 4.36 -10.83
C ALA A 429 13.52 2.99 -10.81
N VAL A 430 14.31 2.72 -9.77
CA VAL A 430 14.84 1.38 -9.45
C VAL A 430 14.08 0.85 -8.23
N ARG A 431 13.67 -0.42 -8.30
CA ARG A 431 12.88 -1.06 -7.24
C ARG A 431 13.78 -1.64 -6.15
N SER A 432 13.44 -1.37 -4.90
CA SER A 432 14.06 -1.98 -3.72
C SER A 432 12.99 -2.52 -2.76
N GLU A 433 13.41 -3.23 -1.71
CA GLU A 433 12.54 -3.61 -0.60
C GLU A 433 11.98 -2.41 0.18
N TYR A 434 12.65 -1.26 0.11
CA TYR A 434 12.25 0.02 0.73
C TYR A 434 11.37 0.88 -0.20
N GLY A 435 10.94 0.34 -1.35
CA GLY A 435 10.14 1.02 -2.34
C GLY A 435 10.96 1.47 -3.56
N LEU A 436 10.41 2.42 -4.32
CA LEU A 436 11.11 3.01 -5.47
C LEU A 436 12.18 4.01 -4.98
N ILE A 437 13.35 3.93 -5.60
CA ILE A 437 14.45 4.90 -5.50
C ILE A 437 14.80 5.44 -6.89
N PHE A 438 15.46 6.59 -6.96
CA PHE A 438 15.82 7.26 -8.21
C PHE A 438 17.33 7.59 -8.22
N PRO A 439 18.19 6.58 -8.39
CA PRO A 439 19.64 6.76 -8.38
C PRO A 439 20.15 7.39 -9.68
N LEU A 440 21.41 7.82 -9.70
CA LEU A 440 22.06 8.32 -10.91
C LEU A 440 22.37 7.23 -11.94
N SER A 441 22.52 5.97 -11.51
CA SER A 441 22.81 4.86 -12.41
C SER A 441 22.19 3.55 -11.92
N GLY A 442 21.94 2.65 -12.87
CA GLY A 442 21.46 1.30 -12.58
C GLY A 442 20.70 0.69 -13.75
N GLU A 443 19.89 -0.32 -13.42
CA GLU A 443 19.07 -1.03 -14.39
C GLU A 443 17.60 -1.00 -13.98
N THR A 444 16.69 -0.83 -14.94
CA THR A 444 15.26 -0.84 -14.66
C THR A 444 14.40 -1.26 -15.85
N HIS A 445 13.18 -1.70 -15.54
CA HIS A 445 12.10 -1.86 -16.50
C HIS A 445 11.21 -0.61 -16.44
N CYS A 446 11.03 0.09 -17.55
CA CYS A 446 10.32 1.36 -17.58
C CYS A 446 9.47 1.51 -18.84
N THR A 447 8.66 2.56 -18.86
CA THR A 447 7.88 2.95 -20.03
C THR A 447 8.65 3.93 -20.92
N GLY A 448 8.25 4.02 -22.20
CA GLY A 448 8.78 5.01 -23.13
C GLY A 448 8.66 6.46 -22.63
N HIS A 449 7.61 6.77 -21.88
CA HIS A 449 7.43 8.10 -21.27
C HIS A 449 8.53 8.44 -20.26
N GLU A 450 8.93 7.47 -19.44
CA GLU A 450 10.01 7.65 -18.47
C GLU A 450 11.37 7.76 -19.18
N LEU A 451 11.55 7.03 -20.28
CA LEU A 451 12.74 7.15 -21.13
C LEU A 451 12.83 8.50 -21.82
N GLU A 452 11.71 9.07 -22.27
CA GLU A 452 11.66 10.39 -22.89
C GLU A 452 12.17 11.47 -21.93
N VAL A 453 11.74 11.42 -20.67
CA VAL A 453 12.24 12.33 -19.63
C VAL A 453 13.71 12.07 -19.33
N ALA A 454 14.12 10.82 -19.17
CA ALA A 454 15.51 10.50 -18.88
C ALA A 454 16.47 10.94 -20.01
N TYR A 455 16.05 10.76 -21.26
CA TYR A 455 16.77 11.23 -22.44
C TYR A 455 16.89 12.76 -22.45
N ASN A 456 15.80 13.47 -22.19
CA ASN A 456 15.80 14.94 -22.12
C ASN A 456 16.63 15.48 -20.94
N GLN A 457 16.79 14.70 -19.88
CA GLN A 457 17.71 14.98 -18.76
C GLN A 457 19.19 14.71 -19.10
N GLY A 458 19.50 14.25 -20.33
CA GLY A 458 20.85 13.94 -20.77
C GLY A 458 21.38 12.59 -20.28
N ALA A 459 20.51 11.65 -19.89
CA ALA A 459 20.95 10.32 -19.47
C ALA A 459 21.52 9.51 -20.63
N GLU A 460 22.64 8.83 -20.38
CA GLU A 460 23.14 7.75 -21.22
C GLU A 460 22.24 6.51 -20.99
N ILE A 461 21.60 6.01 -22.05
CA ILE A 461 20.65 4.90 -21.98
C ILE A 461 21.10 3.79 -22.90
N THR A 462 21.33 2.60 -22.35
CA THR A 462 21.60 1.37 -23.10
C THR A 462 20.39 0.46 -23.07
N ILE A 463 19.77 0.24 -24.23
CA ILE A 463 18.59 -0.62 -24.35
C ILE A 463 19.01 -2.09 -24.34
N LYS A 464 18.62 -2.83 -23.29
CA LYS A 464 18.82 -4.29 -23.22
C LYS A 464 17.72 -5.01 -23.99
N GLN A 465 16.46 -4.66 -23.76
CA GLN A 465 15.32 -5.10 -24.55
C GLN A 465 14.26 -4.00 -24.56
N ALA A 466 13.64 -3.72 -25.69
CA ALA A 466 12.51 -2.80 -25.75
C ALA A 466 11.48 -3.24 -26.78
N PHE A 467 10.22 -2.99 -26.47
CA PHE A 467 9.07 -3.39 -27.27
C PHE A 467 8.14 -2.20 -27.45
N VAL A 468 7.63 -2.03 -28.66
CA VAL A 468 6.55 -1.11 -28.97
C VAL A 468 5.34 -1.94 -29.33
N VAL A 469 4.21 -1.67 -28.68
CA VAL A 469 2.91 -2.21 -29.07
C VAL A 469 2.12 -1.05 -29.69
N PRO A 470 1.92 -1.04 -31.02
CA PRO A 470 1.21 0.04 -31.69
C PRO A 470 -0.23 0.19 -31.19
N TRP A 471 -0.76 1.40 -31.30
CA TRP A 471 -2.19 1.62 -31.19
C TRP A 471 -2.87 1.09 -32.44
N LYS A 472 -3.93 0.30 -32.27
CA LYS A 472 -4.70 -0.26 -33.39
C LYS A 472 -5.53 0.80 -34.12
N ASN A 473 -5.95 1.83 -33.38
CA ASN A 473 -6.76 2.95 -33.84
C ASN A 473 -6.69 4.10 -32.82
N ASP A 474 -7.28 5.25 -33.15
CA ASP A 474 -7.30 6.43 -32.28
C ASP A 474 -8.50 6.49 -31.29
N VAL A 475 -9.31 5.43 -31.20
CA VAL A 475 -10.48 5.40 -30.31
C VAL A 475 -10.05 5.29 -28.85
N ARG A 476 -10.41 6.29 -28.05
CA ARG A 476 -10.03 6.38 -26.63
C ARG A 476 -10.99 5.58 -25.77
N ILE A 477 -10.49 4.48 -25.19
CA ILE A 477 -11.30 3.48 -24.46
C ILE A 477 -12.06 4.12 -23.27
N PHE A 478 -11.41 5.03 -22.55
CA PHE A 478 -11.96 5.63 -21.32
C PHE A 478 -12.71 6.94 -21.54
N GLU A 479 -12.63 7.54 -22.73
CA GLU A 479 -13.21 8.85 -22.98
C GLU A 479 -14.74 8.92 -22.78
N PRO A 480 -15.55 7.95 -23.26
CA PRO A 480 -16.99 7.94 -23.00
C PRO A 480 -17.32 7.90 -21.50
N PHE A 481 -16.61 7.07 -20.74
CA PHE A 481 -16.78 6.94 -19.29
C PHE A 481 -16.44 8.25 -18.55
N MET A 482 -15.34 8.89 -18.93
CA MET A 482 -14.89 10.13 -18.31
C MET A 482 -15.81 11.32 -18.62
N LYS A 483 -16.29 11.44 -19.87
CA LYS A 483 -17.29 12.45 -20.25
C LYS A 483 -18.58 12.27 -19.46
N TRP A 484 -19.10 11.03 -19.42
CA TRP A 484 -20.28 10.67 -18.63
C TRP A 484 -20.10 11.05 -17.15
N GLY A 485 -18.98 10.69 -16.53
CA GLY A 485 -18.76 10.98 -15.11
C GLY A 485 -18.62 12.46 -14.81
N ARG A 486 -18.02 13.24 -15.71
CA ARG A 486 -17.90 14.69 -15.60
C ARG A 486 -19.25 15.38 -15.69
N GLU A 487 -20.04 15.08 -16.72
CA GLU A 487 -21.40 15.61 -16.90
C GLU A 487 -22.26 15.28 -15.68
N ARG A 488 -22.15 14.04 -15.21
CA ARG A 488 -22.88 13.59 -14.03
C ARG A 488 -22.47 14.34 -12.76
N ARG A 489 -21.16 14.57 -12.52
CA ARG A 489 -20.70 15.40 -11.39
C ARG A 489 -21.26 16.82 -11.46
N LYS A 490 -21.28 17.44 -12.64
CA LYS A 490 -21.84 18.79 -12.85
C LYS A 490 -23.36 18.85 -12.59
N SER A 491 -24.08 17.75 -12.84
CA SER A 491 -25.52 17.67 -12.58
C SER A 491 -25.89 17.59 -11.08
N PHE A 492 -24.92 17.29 -10.21
CA PHE A 492 -25.12 17.19 -8.78
C PHE A 492 -24.66 18.45 -8.04
N VAL A 493 -25.29 18.73 -6.90
CA VAL A 493 -24.85 19.79 -6.00
C VAL A 493 -23.42 19.48 -5.51
N LYS A 494 -22.51 20.44 -5.59
CA LYS A 494 -21.11 20.28 -5.16
C LYS A 494 -21.06 19.83 -3.69
N GLY A 495 -20.28 18.79 -3.41
CA GLY A 495 -20.15 18.25 -2.04
C GLY A 495 -21.27 17.30 -1.61
N SER A 496 -22.32 17.11 -2.43
CA SER A 496 -23.37 16.10 -2.17
C SER A 496 -22.82 14.68 -2.24
N PHE A 497 -23.59 13.74 -1.66
CA PHE A 497 -23.24 12.31 -1.67
C PHE A 497 -22.98 11.78 -3.08
N ASP A 498 -23.88 12.04 -4.03
CA ASP A 498 -23.76 11.50 -5.39
C ASP A 498 -22.59 12.10 -6.17
N GLU A 499 -22.28 13.38 -5.93
CA GLU A 499 -21.11 14.05 -6.53
C GLU A 499 -19.82 13.42 -6.03
N LYS A 500 -19.69 13.22 -4.71
CA LYS A 500 -18.54 12.55 -4.08
C LYS A 500 -18.42 11.09 -4.50
N LEU A 501 -19.54 10.35 -4.57
CA LEU A 501 -19.57 8.96 -5.05
C LEU A 501 -19.10 8.86 -6.50
N THR A 502 -19.59 9.75 -7.38
CA THR A 502 -19.18 9.78 -8.79
C THR A 502 -17.70 10.10 -8.92
N LYS A 503 -17.17 11.07 -8.16
CA LYS A 503 -15.73 11.38 -8.10
C LYS A 503 -14.91 10.14 -7.72
N GLU A 504 -15.34 9.44 -6.68
CA GLU A 504 -14.61 8.25 -6.19
C GLU A 504 -14.69 7.07 -7.17
N MET A 505 -15.80 6.91 -7.88
CA MET A 505 -15.93 5.91 -8.95
C MET A 505 -14.92 6.15 -10.08
N LEU A 506 -14.79 7.40 -10.53
CA LEU A 506 -13.84 7.78 -11.58
C LEU A 506 -12.41 7.44 -11.14
N ASN A 507 -12.03 7.85 -9.93
CA ASN A 507 -10.71 7.57 -9.35
C ASN A 507 -10.46 6.07 -9.11
N SER A 508 -11.50 5.31 -8.76
CA SER A 508 -11.36 3.86 -8.50
C SER A 508 -11.18 3.01 -9.76
N CYS A 509 -11.55 3.53 -10.94
CA CYS A 509 -11.56 2.74 -12.17
C CYS A 509 -10.14 2.37 -12.64
N TYR A 510 -9.18 3.32 -12.64
CA TYR A 510 -7.81 3.03 -13.08
C TYR A 510 -7.12 1.98 -12.20
N GLY A 511 -7.41 1.98 -10.89
CA GLY A 511 -6.85 1.01 -9.94
C GLY A 511 -7.22 -0.44 -10.27
N LYS A 512 -8.25 -0.66 -11.09
CA LYS A 512 -8.64 -1.97 -11.60
C LYS A 512 -7.75 -2.49 -12.73
N LEU A 513 -7.03 -1.61 -13.44
CA LEU A 513 -6.04 -2.00 -14.45
C LEU A 513 -4.88 -2.78 -13.83
N ALA A 514 -4.46 -2.38 -12.62
CA ALA A 514 -3.30 -2.94 -11.93
C ALA A 514 -3.64 -4.05 -10.92
N GLN A 515 -4.93 -4.40 -10.77
CA GLN A 515 -5.36 -5.36 -9.74
C GLN A 515 -4.71 -6.73 -10.01
N SER A 516 -3.96 -7.21 -9.02
CA SER A 516 -3.30 -8.52 -9.00
C SER A 516 -2.15 -8.73 -9.98
N LEU A 517 -1.66 -7.67 -10.64
CA LEU A 517 -0.41 -7.75 -11.43
C LEU A 517 0.81 -8.09 -10.56
N ARG A 518 0.83 -7.57 -9.33
CA ARG A 518 1.79 -7.98 -8.30
C ARG A 518 1.05 -8.86 -7.29
N PRO A 519 1.64 -9.98 -6.83
CA PRO A 519 0.99 -10.89 -5.90
C PRO A 519 0.56 -10.15 -4.63
N LYS A 520 -0.74 -10.13 -4.36
CA LYS A 520 -1.29 -9.65 -3.11
C LYS A 520 -2.21 -10.73 -2.56
N ASN A 521 -1.86 -11.23 -1.39
CA ASN A 521 -2.64 -12.28 -0.74
C ASN A 521 -3.78 -11.67 0.09
N SER A 522 -4.94 -12.31 0.04
CA SER A 522 -6.08 -12.06 0.91
C SER A 522 -6.43 -13.35 1.64
N PHE A 523 -6.84 -13.25 2.90
CA PHE A 523 -7.30 -14.41 3.65
C PHE A 523 -8.65 -14.88 3.08
N ASP A 524 -8.68 -16.10 2.54
CA ASP A 524 -9.91 -16.74 2.06
C ASP A 524 -10.58 -17.43 3.26
N ILE A 525 -11.73 -16.91 3.66
CA ILE A 525 -12.52 -17.40 4.80
C ILE A 525 -12.95 -18.86 4.59
N GLN A 526 -13.35 -19.22 3.36
CA GLN A 526 -13.87 -20.56 3.07
C GLN A 526 -12.72 -21.57 3.06
N ALA A 527 -11.60 -21.20 2.44
CA ALA A 527 -10.45 -22.08 2.34
C ALA A 527 -9.64 -22.18 3.65
N GLY A 528 -9.71 -21.18 4.53
CA GLY A 528 -8.95 -21.13 5.78
C GLY A 528 -7.46 -20.77 5.61
N TYR A 529 -7.05 -20.36 4.41
CA TYR A 529 -5.68 -19.92 4.11
C TYR A 529 -5.67 -18.69 3.20
N SER A 530 -4.52 -18.03 3.10
CA SER A 530 -4.38 -16.85 2.25
C SER A 530 -4.19 -17.27 0.79
N LYS A 531 -5.05 -16.76 -0.10
CA LYS A 531 -4.95 -16.95 -1.54
C LYS A 531 -4.61 -15.64 -2.23
N GLN A 532 -3.99 -15.73 -3.40
CA GLN A 532 -3.75 -14.55 -4.23
C GLN A 532 -5.09 -13.97 -4.67
N LEU A 533 -5.22 -12.64 -4.57
CA LEU A 533 -6.40 -11.95 -5.07
C LEU A 533 -6.51 -12.17 -6.59
N PRO A 534 -7.68 -12.54 -7.12
CA PRO A 534 -7.87 -12.66 -8.55
C PRO A 534 -7.80 -11.30 -9.28
N PRO A 535 -7.40 -11.29 -10.56
CA PRO A 535 -7.41 -10.08 -11.37
C PRO A 535 -8.83 -9.53 -11.55
N SER A 536 -8.91 -8.23 -11.80
CA SER A 536 -10.12 -7.56 -12.26
C SER A 536 -10.42 -7.96 -13.71
N THR A 537 -11.67 -7.79 -14.13
CA THR A 537 -12.03 -7.93 -15.56
C THR A 537 -11.42 -6.84 -16.45
N LEU A 538 -10.88 -5.77 -15.84
CA LEU A 538 -10.12 -4.71 -16.52
C LEU A 538 -8.60 -4.85 -16.35
N THR A 539 -8.09 -5.87 -15.64
CA THR A 539 -6.65 -5.99 -15.40
C THR A 539 -5.89 -6.10 -16.73
N ASN A 540 -4.97 -5.17 -16.98
CA ASN A 540 -4.12 -5.14 -18.15
C ASN A 540 -2.78 -4.47 -17.79
N PRO A 541 -1.64 -5.21 -17.83
CA PRO A 541 -0.35 -4.68 -17.40
C PRO A 541 0.21 -3.58 -18.30
N PHE A 542 -0.08 -3.59 -19.60
CA PHE A 542 0.34 -2.54 -20.53
C PHE A 542 -0.32 -1.22 -20.17
N PHE A 543 -1.64 -1.23 -19.95
CA PHE A 543 -2.39 -0.05 -19.54
C PHE A 543 -2.01 0.42 -18.14
N ALA A 544 -1.76 -0.51 -17.20
CA ALA A 544 -1.29 -0.16 -15.87
C ALA A 544 0.10 0.50 -15.91
N ALA A 545 1.05 -0.07 -16.67
CA ALA A 545 2.39 0.47 -16.84
C ALA A 545 2.35 1.84 -17.54
N TYR A 546 1.63 1.98 -18.65
CA TYR A 546 1.42 3.25 -19.35
C TYR A 546 0.89 4.32 -18.40
N THR A 547 -0.17 3.99 -17.65
CA THR A 547 -0.86 4.96 -16.79
C THR A 547 0.03 5.46 -15.66
N THR A 548 0.75 4.58 -14.98
CA THR A 548 1.63 5.00 -13.88
C THR A 548 2.98 5.51 -14.37
N GLY A 549 3.48 5.01 -15.50
CA GLY A 549 4.68 5.49 -16.16
C GLY A 549 4.55 6.93 -16.62
N LEU A 550 3.45 7.29 -17.29
CA LEU A 550 3.19 8.67 -17.70
C LEU A 550 3.08 9.62 -16.49
N ALA A 551 2.44 9.18 -15.39
CA ALA A 551 2.36 9.98 -14.16
C ALA A 551 3.74 10.23 -13.53
N ARG A 552 4.61 9.21 -13.50
CA ARG A 552 5.99 9.36 -13.01
C ARG A 552 6.83 10.24 -13.92
N ALA A 553 6.71 10.06 -15.24
CA ALA A 553 7.37 10.89 -16.23
C ALA A 553 6.95 12.35 -16.09
N LEU A 554 5.65 12.63 -15.92
CA LEU A 554 5.11 13.97 -15.73
C LEU A 554 5.76 14.67 -14.52
N LEU A 555 5.79 14.00 -13.36
CA LEU A 555 6.47 14.53 -12.20
C LEU A 555 7.98 14.65 -12.39
N GLY A 556 8.61 13.71 -13.11
CA GLY A 556 10.04 13.78 -13.43
C GLY A 556 10.41 15.00 -14.27
N GLU A 557 9.61 15.30 -15.29
CA GLU A 557 9.79 16.47 -16.16
C GLU A 557 9.56 17.78 -15.40
N MET A 558 8.50 17.86 -14.58
CA MET A 558 8.23 19.03 -13.74
C MET A 558 9.33 19.27 -12.72
N LEU A 559 9.79 18.23 -12.01
CA LEU A 559 10.89 18.34 -11.05
C LEU A 559 12.18 18.80 -11.71
N HIS A 560 12.50 18.26 -12.90
CA HIS A 560 13.67 18.67 -13.67
C HIS A 560 13.64 20.14 -14.07
N SER A 561 12.44 20.69 -14.27
CA SER A 561 12.23 22.08 -14.68
C SER A 561 12.27 23.08 -13.52
N ILE A 562 12.39 22.61 -12.27
CA ILE A 562 12.51 23.49 -11.09
C ILE A 562 13.92 24.12 -11.06
N PRO A 563 14.04 25.46 -10.97
CA PRO A 563 15.34 26.13 -10.95
C PRO A 563 16.28 25.67 -9.83
N ASP A 564 17.59 25.86 -10.02
CA ASP A 564 18.64 25.40 -9.10
C ASP A 564 18.68 26.16 -7.77
N ASP A 565 18.21 27.40 -7.75
CA ASP A 565 18.06 28.23 -6.55
C ASP A 565 16.78 27.89 -5.74
N LYS A 566 15.91 27.03 -6.28
CA LYS A 566 14.67 26.60 -5.59
C LYS A 566 14.85 25.24 -4.95
N VAL A 567 14.12 25.04 -3.86
CA VAL A 567 14.15 23.83 -3.05
C VAL A 567 12.86 23.03 -3.25
N VAL A 568 13.00 21.72 -3.43
CA VAL A 568 11.90 20.77 -3.35
C VAL A 568 11.98 20.09 -1.99
N VAL A 569 10.86 19.99 -1.28
CA VAL A 569 10.77 19.34 0.03
C VAL A 569 10.43 17.86 -0.15
N SER A 570 9.41 17.56 -0.94
CA SER A 570 8.93 16.20 -1.17
C SER A 570 8.09 16.07 -2.42
N VAL A 571 7.93 14.84 -2.90
CA VAL A 571 7.01 14.47 -3.98
C VAL A 571 6.16 13.28 -3.53
N THR A 572 4.86 13.31 -3.84
CA THR A 572 3.93 12.23 -3.50
C THR A 572 2.93 11.97 -4.63
N THR A 573 3.23 10.97 -5.46
CA THR A 573 2.36 10.36 -6.48
C THR A 573 1.97 11.26 -7.65
N ASP A 574 1.31 12.38 -7.39
CA ASP A 574 0.73 13.33 -8.35
C ASP A 574 0.98 14.80 -7.98
N GLY A 575 1.67 15.08 -6.87
CA GLY A 575 2.04 16.43 -6.46
C GLY A 575 3.42 16.52 -5.81
N PHE A 576 3.92 17.75 -5.68
CA PHE A 576 5.19 18.07 -5.04
C PHE A 576 5.15 19.41 -4.31
N LEU A 577 6.03 19.52 -3.30
CA LEU A 577 6.14 20.66 -2.41
C LEU A 577 7.45 21.40 -2.66
N THR A 578 7.39 22.68 -2.99
CA THR A 578 8.55 23.52 -3.34
C THR A 578 8.35 24.98 -2.95
N ASN A 579 9.40 25.79 -2.90
CA ASN A 579 9.28 27.26 -2.81
C ASN A 579 9.22 27.96 -4.18
N ALA A 580 9.31 27.22 -5.29
CA ALA A 580 9.14 27.78 -6.64
C ALA A 580 7.70 28.30 -6.88
N GLU A 581 7.60 29.40 -7.61
CA GLU A 581 6.33 29.91 -8.14
C GLU A 581 5.93 29.14 -9.41
N LEU A 582 4.63 29.08 -9.71
CA LEU A 582 4.12 28.31 -10.84
C LEU A 582 4.74 28.75 -12.17
N HIS A 583 4.99 30.05 -12.34
CA HIS A 583 5.57 30.60 -13.57
C HIS A 583 7.08 30.30 -13.74
N GLU A 584 7.76 29.90 -12.65
CA GLU A 584 9.17 29.49 -12.66
C GLU A 584 9.34 28.02 -13.06
N ILE A 585 8.26 27.25 -13.13
CA ILE A 585 8.25 25.84 -13.50
C ILE A 585 7.89 25.74 -14.97
N ASP A 586 8.81 25.24 -15.81
CA ASP A 586 8.49 25.03 -17.23
C ASP A 586 7.55 23.83 -17.42
N LEU A 587 6.34 24.12 -17.88
CA LEU A 587 5.27 23.14 -18.16
C LEU A 587 5.09 22.91 -19.67
N LYS A 588 6.09 23.27 -20.48
CA LYS A 588 6.05 23.14 -21.95
C LYS A 588 6.75 21.88 -22.48
N GLY A 589 7.35 21.09 -21.60
CA GLY A 589 7.98 19.81 -21.96
C GLY A 589 6.99 18.83 -22.60
N PRO A 590 7.49 17.86 -23.40
CA PRO A 590 6.65 16.95 -24.18
C PRO A 590 5.69 16.13 -23.31
N ILE A 591 6.07 15.74 -22.10
CA ILE A 591 5.19 14.98 -21.21
C ILE A 591 4.10 15.87 -20.61
N CYS A 592 4.43 17.09 -20.20
CA CYS A 592 3.47 18.08 -19.72
C CYS A 592 2.46 18.44 -20.81
N GLN A 593 2.90 18.63 -22.06
CA GLN A 593 2.00 18.90 -23.19
C GLN A 593 1.10 17.70 -23.47
N ARG A 594 1.64 16.48 -23.49
CA ARG A 594 0.83 15.26 -23.66
C ARG A 594 -0.23 15.13 -22.57
N PHE A 595 0.13 15.38 -21.31
CA PHE A 595 -0.85 15.38 -20.22
C PHE A 595 -1.89 16.49 -20.38
N ARG A 596 -1.48 17.71 -20.74
CA ARG A 596 -2.36 18.86 -20.97
C ARG A 596 -3.39 18.54 -22.05
N GLU A 597 -2.97 17.98 -23.18
CA GLU A 597 -3.85 17.55 -24.26
C GLU A 597 -4.89 16.55 -23.75
N LEU A 598 -4.45 15.51 -23.03
CA LEU A 598 -5.35 14.50 -22.46
C LEU A 598 -6.34 15.12 -21.46
N TYR A 599 -5.86 15.95 -20.55
CA TYR A 599 -6.67 16.63 -19.55
C TYR A 599 -7.73 17.54 -20.20
N HIS A 600 -7.34 18.30 -21.22
CA HIS A 600 -8.22 19.21 -21.95
C HIS A 600 -9.22 18.52 -22.88
N ARG A 601 -9.05 17.23 -23.21
CA ARG A 601 -10.09 16.45 -23.94
C ARG A 601 -11.42 16.41 -23.21
N ILE A 602 -11.38 16.38 -21.88
CA ILE A 602 -12.57 16.38 -21.03
C ILE A 602 -12.74 17.71 -20.30
N ASP A 603 -11.67 18.48 -20.10
CA ASP A 603 -11.69 19.82 -19.51
C ASP A 603 -11.11 20.91 -20.43
N PRO A 604 -11.79 21.31 -21.51
CA PRO A 604 -11.24 22.32 -22.42
C PRO A 604 -10.91 23.66 -21.75
N THR A 605 -11.51 23.94 -20.59
CA THR A 605 -11.30 25.14 -19.78
C THR A 605 -10.52 24.86 -18.50
N GLY A 606 -9.86 23.70 -18.39
CA GLY A 606 -9.30 23.15 -17.14
C GLY A 606 -8.10 23.89 -16.54
N GLY A 607 -7.66 25.00 -17.14
CA GLY A 607 -6.49 25.73 -16.69
C GLY A 607 -5.19 24.96 -16.94
N GLU A 608 -4.17 25.24 -16.12
CA GLU A 608 -2.84 24.63 -16.21
C GLU A 608 -2.79 23.20 -15.65
N VAL A 609 -1.68 22.51 -15.91
CA VAL A 609 -1.46 21.12 -15.47
C VAL A 609 -1.13 20.95 -13.98
N LEU A 610 -0.97 22.06 -13.25
CA LEU A 610 -0.72 22.10 -11.81
C LEU A 610 -1.69 23.06 -11.11
N GLU A 611 -2.21 22.65 -9.95
CA GLU A 611 -3.03 23.47 -9.06
C GLU A 611 -2.34 23.65 -7.70
N LEU A 612 -2.36 24.88 -7.16
CA LEU A 612 -1.89 25.15 -5.80
C LEU A 612 -2.93 24.65 -4.80
N LYS A 613 -2.56 23.68 -3.97
CA LYS A 613 -3.47 23.00 -3.04
C LYS A 613 -3.31 23.47 -1.61
N HIS A 614 -2.07 23.62 -1.17
CA HIS A 614 -1.73 24.06 0.19
C HIS A 614 -0.52 25.00 0.15
N GLN A 615 -0.36 25.79 1.20
CA GLN A 615 0.79 26.68 1.36
C GLN A 615 1.21 26.75 2.83
N ALA A 616 2.50 26.91 3.09
CA ALA A 616 3.06 27.07 4.44
C ALA A 616 4.25 28.03 4.42
N LYS A 617 4.62 28.56 5.60
CA LYS A 617 5.79 29.44 5.76
C LYS A 617 7.05 28.71 6.25
N GLN A 618 6.86 27.65 7.03
CA GLN A 618 7.95 26.77 7.44
C GLN A 618 7.42 25.35 7.65
N LEU A 619 8.20 24.36 7.26
CA LEU A 619 7.84 22.94 7.29
C LEU A 619 8.94 22.11 7.95
N ILE A 620 8.59 20.88 8.33
CA ILE A 620 9.54 19.79 8.60
C ILE A 620 9.32 18.70 7.57
N GLY A 621 10.34 18.42 6.76
CA GLY A 621 10.43 17.22 5.91
C GLY A 621 11.16 16.11 6.65
N ALA A 622 10.42 15.28 7.40
CA ALA A 622 11.04 14.24 8.21
C ALA A 622 11.49 13.03 7.36
N LYS A 623 10.62 12.58 6.45
CA LYS A 623 10.86 11.48 5.50
C LYS A 623 9.73 11.45 4.44
N THR A 624 9.77 10.48 3.53
CA THR A 624 8.68 10.27 2.55
C THR A 624 7.32 10.15 3.25
N ARG A 625 6.35 10.97 2.84
CA ARG A 625 4.98 11.07 3.42
C ARG A 625 4.96 11.44 4.91
N ALA A 626 5.94 12.20 5.37
CA ALA A 626 6.05 12.73 6.72
C ALA A 626 6.46 14.23 6.66
N GLN A 627 5.48 15.10 6.46
CA GLN A 627 5.62 16.55 6.28
C GLN A 627 4.73 17.24 7.32
N TYR A 628 5.28 18.19 8.08
CA TYR A 628 4.53 18.90 9.13
C TYR A 628 4.67 20.41 8.96
N THR A 629 3.55 21.14 9.02
CA THR A 629 3.57 22.61 9.03
C THR A 629 3.99 23.11 10.40
N VAL A 630 5.04 23.93 10.42
CA VAL A 630 5.56 24.61 11.61
C VAL A 630 4.95 26.00 11.72
N ILE A 631 5.00 26.75 10.62
CA ILE A 631 4.41 28.08 10.47
C ILE A 631 3.45 28.04 9.29
N GLU A 632 2.18 28.34 9.56
CA GLU A 632 1.09 28.31 8.58
C GLU A 632 1.18 29.48 7.61
N SER A 633 0.49 29.36 6.48
CA SER A 633 0.23 30.46 5.56
C SER A 633 -1.24 30.85 5.65
N GLU A 634 -1.52 32.15 5.72
CA GLU A 634 -2.90 32.65 5.77
C GLU A 634 -3.72 32.16 4.56
N GLY A 635 -4.96 31.71 4.82
CA GLY A 635 -5.88 31.23 3.79
C GLY A 635 -5.68 29.78 3.32
N PHE A 636 -4.72 29.04 3.88
CA PHE A 636 -4.45 27.65 3.52
C PHE A 636 -4.52 26.70 4.72
N GLU A 637 -5.05 25.50 4.48
CA GLU A 637 -4.96 24.39 5.46
C GLU A 637 -3.51 23.94 5.64
N PRO A 638 -3.12 23.51 6.86
CA PRO A 638 -1.77 23.01 7.14
C PRO A 638 -1.40 21.80 6.27
N ILE A 639 -0.20 21.83 5.70
CA ILE A 639 0.41 20.67 5.06
C ILE A 639 0.74 19.64 6.14
N LEU A 640 0.07 18.48 6.10
CA LEU A 640 0.24 17.43 7.09
C LEU A 640 0.23 16.02 6.46
N ALA A 641 1.37 15.35 6.52
CA ALA A 641 1.50 13.92 6.29
C ALA A 641 2.20 13.27 7.50
N LYS A 642 1.62 12.21 8.08
CA LYS A 642 2.04 11.70 9.41
C LYS A 642 3.06 10.56 9.39
N GLY A 643 3.52 10.11 8.23
CA GLY A 643 4.54 9.04 8.16
C GLY A 643 4.14 7.71 8.79
N SER A 644 2.83 7.41 8.86
CA SER A 644 2.20 6.27 9.57
C SER A 644 2.08 6.40 11.09
N VAL A 645 2.43 7.55 11.68
CA VAL A 645 2.20 7.82 13.10
C VAL A 645 0.70 8.08 13.33
N LYS A 646 0.11 7.33 14.26
CA LYS A 646 -1.25 7.57 14.72
C LYS A 646 -1.23 8.73 15.72
N VAL A 647 -2.11 9.69 15.48
CA VAL A 647 -2.37 10.82 16.39
C VAL A 647 -3.78 10.64 16.89
N ASP A 648 -4.00 10.87 18.18
CA ASP A 648 -5.31 10.82 18.79
C ASP A 648 -6.25 11.80 18.05
N PRO A 649 -7.43 11.36 17.58
CA PRO A 649 -8.40 12.24 16.93
C PRO A 649 -8.84 13.45 17.77
N MET A 650 -8.72 13.38 19.09
CA MET A 650 -9.06 14.49 20.01
C MET A 650 -8.02 15.62 20.01
N VAL A 651 -6.86 15.40 19.39
CA VAL A 651 -5.87 16.46 19.21
C VAL A 651 -6.37 17.41 18.12
N THR A 652 -6.73 18.64 18.52
CA THR A 652 -7.21 19.70 17.63
C THR A 652 -6.17 20.06 16.57
N ASP A 653 -4.96 20.41 16.99
CA ASP A 653 -3.84 20.72 16.08
C ASP A 653 -2.90 19.53 15.95
N GLN A 654 -3.22 18.68 14.98
CA GLN A 654 -2.44 17.48 14.69
C GLN A 654 -1.07 17.82 14.09
N SER A 655 -0.90 18.98 13.43
CA SER A 655 0.39 19.39 12.88
C SER A 655 1.33 19.79 14.01
N ALA A 656 0.91 20.66 14.94
CA ALA A 656 1.71 21.03 16.10
C ALA A 656 2.07 19.83 16.98
N TYR A 657 1.16 18.86 17.14
CA TYR A 657 1.50 17.60 17.82
C TYR A 657 2.65 16.87 17.14
N MET A 658 2.61 16.73 15.81
CA MET A 658 3.66 16.06 15.05
C MET A 658 4.99 16.84 15.08
N VAL A 659 4.95 18.17 15.01
CA VAL A 659 6.13 19.04 15.17
C VAL A 659 6.76 18.82 16.56
N ASN A 660 5.97 18.92 17.64
CA ASN A 660 6.49 18.72 18.99
C ASN A 660 7.04 17.29 19.17
N LYS A 661 6.35 16.27 18.65
CA LYS A 661 6.81 14.88 18.70
C LYS A 661 8.15 14.72 17.96
N TYR A 662 8.30 15.34 16.78
CA TYR A 662 9.56 15.31 16.04
C TYR A 662 10.69 15.96 16.84
N LEU A 663 10.50 17.17 17.38
CA LEU A 663 11.54 17.91 18.10
C LEU A 663 11.94 17.23 19.42
N THR A 664 10.99 16.60 20.11
CA THR A 664 11.23 15.98 21.43
C THR A 664 11.64 14.52 21.37
N ARG A 665 11.58 13.87 20.20
CA ARG A 665 11.80 12.42 20.05
C ARG A 665 13.11 11.95 20.65
N LYS A 666 13.11 10.77 21.26
CA LYS A 666 14.32 10.11 21.78
C LYS A 666 14.47 8.71 21.18
N PRO A 667 15.70 8.17 21.14
CA PRO A 667 15.91 6.79 20.76
C PRO A 667 15.04 5.85 21.61
N GLY A 668 14.36 4.91 20.96
CA GLY A 668 13.49 3.96 21.64
C GLY A 668 12.08 4.48 21.97
N ASP A 669 11.77 5.75 21.68
CA ASP A 669 10.41 6.28 21.81
C ASP A 669 9.42 5.39 21.06
N LYS A 670 8.24 5.23 21.65
CA LYS A 670 7.16 4.46 21.05
C LYS A 670 5.91 5.30 20.86
N VAL A 671 5.10 4.86 19.92
CA VAL A 671 3.77 5.40 19.63
C VAL A 671 2.76 4.27 19.57
N ASP A 672 1.49 4.66 19.58
CA ASP A 672 0.40 3.71 19.39
C ASP A 672 0.54 2.99 18.04
N GLY A 673 0.72 1.68 18.11
CA GLY A 673 0.68 0.76 16.98
C GLY A 673 -0.43 -0.26 17.13
N SER A 674 -1.44 0.05 17.95
CA SER A 674 -2.58 -0.83 18.18
C SER A 674 -3.28 -1.13 16.88
N TYR A 675 -3.81 -2.32 16.75
CA TYR A 675 -4.46 -2.77 15.54
C TYR A 675 -5.69 -3.59 15.92
N LEU A 676 -6.65 -3.63 15.02
CA LEU A 676 -7.83 -4.45 15.23
C LEU A 676 -7.52 -5.90 14.88
N THR A 677 -8.12 -6.86 15.60
CA THR A 677 -7.92 -8.29 15.36
C THR A 677 -7.98 -8.61 13.86
N PRO A 678 -6.89 -9.09 13.23
CA PRO A 678 -6.86 -9.35 11.79
C PRO A 678 -7.84 -10.46 11.41
N ASN A 679 -8.45 -10.38 10.24
CA ASN A 679 -9.41 -11.40 9.77
C ASN A 679 -8.86 -12.83 9.89
N ARG A 680 -7.60 -13.07 9.52
CA ARG A 680 -6.97 -14.39 9.68
C ARG A 680 -7.11 -14.93 11.11
N MET A 681 -6.79 -14.13 12.12
CA MET A 681 -6.88 -14.51 13.53
C MET A 681 -8.35 -14.69 13.94
N ARG A 682 -9.24 -13.78 13.52
CA ARG A 682 -10.68 -13.88 13.82
C ARG A 682 -11.29 -15.20 13.34
N PHE A 683 -10.98 -15.61 12.11
CA PHE A 683 -11.56 -16.81 11.50
C PHE A 683 -10.87 -18.11 11.89
N LEU A 684 -9.56 -18.10 12.17
CA LEU A 684 -8.84 -19.32 12.60
C LEU A 684 -9.04 -19.60 14.10
N GLU A 685 -9.10 -18.56 14.92
CA GLU A 685 -9.16 -18.68 16.39
C GLU A 685 -10.53 -18.33 16.97
N HIS A 686 -11.53 -18.01 16.11
CA HIS A 686 -12.87 -17.58 16.51
C HIS A 686 -12.84 -16.39 17.50
N LYS A 687 -11.88 -15.50 17.27
CA LYS A 687 -11.58 -14.34 18.09
C LYS A 687 -12.41 -13.14 17.64
N ASP A 688 -12.95 -12.40 18.60
CA ASP A 688 -13.74 -11.20 18.32
C ASP A 688 -12.86 -10.09 17.73
N LEU A 689 -13.50 -9.13 17.06
CA LEU A 689 -12.84 -7.92 16.61
C LEU A 689 -12.60 -7.02 17.83
N MET A 690 -11.34 -6.94 18.27
CA MET A 690 -10.92 -6.18 19.43
C MET A 690 -9.73 -5.31 19.07
N LEU A 691 -9.54 -4.21 19.79
CA LEU A 691 -8.36 -3.37 19.63
C LEU A 691 -7.20 -4.01 20.41
N GLU A 692 -6.28 -4.66 19.71
CA GLU A 692 -5.06 -5.19 20.29
C GLU A 692 -4.11 -4.03 20.59
N LYS A 693 -3.98 -3.70 21.87
CA LYS A 693 -3.09 -2.64 22.33
C LYS A 693 -1.65 -3.03 22.05
N ARG A 694 -0.98 -2.24 21.21
CA ARG A 694 0.43 -2.45 20.88
C ARG A 694 1.15 -1.12 20.82
N SER A 695 2.36 -1.13 21.36
CA SER A 695 3.30 -0.03 21.21
C SER A 695 4.35 -0.38 20.15
N ILE A 696 4.58 0.51 19.19
CA ILE A 696 5.60 0.35 18.14
C ILE A 696 6.64 1.47 18.26
N PHE A 697 7.87 1.20 17.83
CA PHE A 697 8.90 2.25 17.79
C PHE A 697 8.48 3.39 16.86
N LEU A 698 8.69 4.61 17.34
CA LEU A 698 8.49 5.82 16.56
C LEU A 698 9.46 5.83 15.39
N ASN A 699 8.94 6.04 14.17
CA ASN A 699 9.75 6.08 12.96
C ASN A 699 9.57 7.43 12.25
N MET A 700 10.38 8.42 12.63
CA MET A 700 10.42 9.76 12.02
C MET A 700 11.81 10.14 11.50
N GLU A 701 12.77 9.23 11.55
CA GLU A 701 14.08 9.44 10.94
C GLU A 701 14.00 9.38 9.42
N PHE A 702 14.93 10.06 8.75
CA PHE A 702 15.01 10.11 7.30
C PHE A 702 15.09 8.70 6.68
N ASP A 703 14.45 8.51 5.54
CA ASP A 703 14.32 7.18 4.93
C ASP A 703 15.55 6.75 4.11
N GLN A 704 16.55 7.62 3.93
CA GLN A 704 17.78 7.35 3.19
C GLN A 704 17.54 6.94 1.71
N LYS A 705 16.39 7.27 1.13
CA LYS A 705 16.19 7.12 -0.32
C LYS A 705 17.10 8.03 -1.14
N ARG A 706 17.64 9.06 -0.50
CA ARG A 706 18.62 10.02 -1.01
C ARG A 706 19.75 10.14 0.02
N GLU A 707 20.90 10.62 -0.41
CA GLU A 707 22.07 10.85 0.45
C GLU A 707 21.95 12.23 1.08
N MET A 708 22.12 12.33 2.41
CA MET A 708 22.05 13.59 3.15
C MET A 708 23.38 14.35 3.08
N LEU A 709 23.33 15.67 2.97
CA LEU A 709 24.48 16.56 2.82
C LEU A 709 24.25 17.90 3.54
N ASN A 710 25.31 18.71 3.63
CA ASN A 710 25.24 20.12 4.03
C ASN A 710 24.43 20.37 5.31
N PRO A 711 24.86 19.80 6.46
CA PRO A 711 24.17 19.99 7.72
C PRO A 711 24.18 21.47 8.14
N VAL A 712 23.01 22.02 8.44
CA VAL A 712 22.85 23.37 9.00
C VAL A 712 21.89 23.35 10.17
N MET A 713 22.04 24.27 11.12
CA MET A 713 21.11 24.41 12.24
C MET A 713 20.06 25.46 11.92
N VAL A 714 18.79 25.10 12.09
CA VAL A 714 17.63 25.95 11.78
C VAL A 714 16.74 26.06 13.02
N ASP A 715 16.25 27.27 13.30
CA ASP A 715 15.28 27.48 14.37
C ASP A 715 13.89 26.98 13.98
N VAL A 716 13.28 26.24 14.91
CA VAL A 716 11.92 25.72 14.79
C VAL A 716 11.19 26.01 16.11
N LYS A 717 10.44 27.12 16.14
CA LYS A 717 9.71 27.58 17.34
C LYS A 717 10.62 27.74 18.57
N GLY A 718 11.77 28.40 18.40
CA GLY A 718 12.72 28.66 19.50
C GLY A 718 13.58 27.45 19.90
N ARG A 719 13.60 26.40 19.07
CA ARG A 719 14.48 25.24 19.23
C ARG A 719 15.29 25.05 17.97
N SER A 720 16.61 25.00 18.12
CA SER A 720 17.52 24.68 17.02
C SER A 720 17.43 23.20 16.66
N HIS A 721 17.35 22.88 15.37
CA HIS A 721 17.34 21.52 14.84
C HIS A 721 18.12 21.47 13.52
N ILE A 722 18.81 20.35 13.29
CA ILE A 722 19.56 20.11 12.06
C ILE A 722 18.61 19.98 10.85
N ALA A 723 18.97 20.65 9.77
CA ALA A 723 18.39 20.51 8.44
C ALA A 723 19.49 20.10 7.47
N LEU A 724 19.15 19.21 6.54
CA LEU A 724 20.07 18.67 5.55
C LEU A 724 19.45 18.70 4.16
N GLU A 725 20.27 19.10 3.20
CA GLU A 725 20.00 18.91 1.79
C GLU A 725 20.21 17.44 1.40
N THR A 726 19.77 17.05 0.20
CA THR A 726 20.01 15.70 -0.29
C THR A 726 20.33 15.62 -1.77
N LYS A 727 21.20 14.67 -2.14
CA LYS A 727 21.48 14.30 -3.54
C LYS A 727 21.04 12.86 -3.81
N PRO A 728 20.78 12.46 -5.07
CA PRO A 728 20.52 11.06 -5.37
C PRO A 728 21.76 10.20 -5.08
N HIS A 729 21.54 8.96 -4.66
CA HIS A 729 22.62 7.95 -4.59
C HIS A 729 23.13 7.63 -6.00
N LYS A 730 24.40 7.21 -6.13
CA LYS A 730 24.93 6.79 -7.43
C LYS A 730 24.23 5.54 -7.94
N SER A 731 23.92 4.61 -7.05
CA SER A 731 23.33 3.30 -7.38
C SER A 731 22.40 2.76 -6.28
N LEU A 732 21.67 1.69 -6.59
CA LEU A 732 20.87 0.95 -5.59
C LEU A 732 21.76 0.37 -4.48
N ASP A 733 22.93 -0.16 -4.83
CA ASP A 733 23.82 -0.83 -3.88
C ASP A 733 24.37 0.13 -2.83
N GLU A 734 24.72 1.35 -3.25
CA GLU A 734 25.15 2.42 -2.35
C GLU A 734 24.00 2.85 -1.42
N MET A 735 22.79 3.02 -1.95
CA MET A 735 21.62 3.32 -1.12
C MET A 735 21.38 2.23 -0.07
N LEU A 736 21.41 0.95 -0.47
CA LEU A 736 21.24 -0.18 0.44
C LEU A 736 22.38 -0.26 1.48
N PHE A 737 23.61 0.01 1.05
CA PHE A 737 24.77 0.09 1.93
C PHE A 737 24.52 1.12 3.02
N THR A 738 24.22 2.37 2.65
CA THR A 738 23.98 3.49 3.56
C THR A 738 22.77 3.24 4.46
N ARG A 739 21.64 2.79 3.88
CA ARG A 739 20.40 2.52 4.60
C ARG A 739 20.60 1.50 5.72
N LEU A 740 21.31 0.40 5.45
CA LEU A 740 21.58 -0.64 6.43
C LEU A 740 22.36 -0.11 7.64
N ARG A 741 23.37 0.75 7.42
CA ARG A 741 24.14 1.36 8.51
C ARG A 741 23.29 2.36 9.28
N PHE A 742 22.50 3.18 8.59
CA PHE A 742 21.62 4.16 9.23
C PHE A 742 20.55 3.49 10.08
N ASP A 743 19.96 2.38 9.61
CA ASP A 743 19.00 1.56 10.35
C ASP A 743 19.60 0.97 11.64
N ARG A 744 20.90 0.68 11.65
CA ARG A 744 21.61 0.26 12.86
C ARG A 744 21.93 1.45 13.77
N TRP A 745 22.38 2.58 13.23
CA TRP A 745 22.73 3.80 13.98
C TRP A 745 21.53 4.36 14.74
N ARG A 746 20.37 4.51 14.08
CA ARG A 746 19.15 5.10 14.64
C ARG A 746 18.43 4.26 15.70
N LYS A 747 18.99 3.09 16.07
CA LYS A 747 18.48 2.31 17.20
C LYS A 747 18.78 2.96 18.54
N SER A 748 19.90 3.69 18.62
CA SER A 748 20.37 4.36 19.83
C SER A 748 20.60 5.87 19.64
N HIS A 749 20.34 6.40 18.43
CA HIS A 749 20.54 7.81 18.09
C HIS A 749 19.31 8.37 17.36
N VAL A 750 19.19 9.69 17.34
CA VAL A 750 18.19 10.47 16.59
C VAL A 750 18.90 11.65 15.98
N LEU A 751 18.67 11.99 14.71
CA LEU A 751 19.40 13.08 14.07
C LEU A 751 18.79 14.45 14.44
N LYS A 752 19.42 15.22 15.34
CA LYS A 752 18.92 16.54 15.79
C LYS A 752 19.93 17.66 15.71
N ASP A 753 21.21 17.37 15.87
CA ASP A 753 22.26 18.39 15.91
C ASP A 753 23.53 17.93 15.18
N PHE A 754 24.57 18.75 15.25
CA PHE A 754 25.87 18.47 14.63
C PHE A 754 26.59 17.28 15.26
N ASP A 755 26.41 17.02 16.56
CA ASP A 755 27.06 15.88 17.22
C ASP A 755 26.43 14.57 16.74
N ASP A 756 25.11 14.54 16.60
CA ASP A 756 24.39 13.43 15.97
C ASP A 756 24.84 13.21 14.52
N TRP A 757 25.00 14.29 13.75
CA TRP A 757 25.50 14.21 12.38
C TRP A 757 26.91 13.65 12.32
N CYS A 758 27.83 14.16 13.13
CA CYS A 758 29.20 13.69 13.23
C CYS A 758 29.25 12.20 13.61
N SER A 759 28.42 11.77 14.57
CA SER A 759 28.27 10.36 14.95
C SER A 759 27.78 9.48 13.80
N TRP A 760 26.81 9.97 13.02
CA TRP A 760 26.34 9.26 11.83
C TRP A 760 27.42 9.15 10.75
N GLN A 761 28.08 10.27 10.42
CA GLN A 761 29.15 10.31 9.42
C GLN A 761 30.33 9.42 9.83
N ASP A 762 30.71 9.44 11.11
CA ASP A 762 31.75 8.57 11.66
C ASP A 762 31.49 7.10 11.32
N ARG A 763 30.26 6.65 11.59
CA ARG A 763 29.84 5.27 11.32
C ARG A 763 29.88 4.93 9.84
N LEU A 764 29.42 5.83 8.98
CA LEU A 764 29.37 5.60 7.54
C LEU A 764 30.79 5.49 6.97
N VAL A 765 31.63 6.50 7.22
CA VAL A 765 33.02 6.56 6.72
C VAL A 765 33.86 5.41 7.28
N MET A 766 33.65 5.03 8.55
CA MET A 766 34.31 3.85 9.11
C MET A 766 33.94 2.58 8.34
N ALA A 767 32.66 2.38 8.04
CA ALA A 767 32.20 1.20 7.32
C ALA A 767 32.77 1.13 5.89
N GLU A 768 32.91 2.29 5.23
CA GLU A 768 33.52 2.41 3.90
C GLU A 768 35.02 2.13 3.94
N SER A 769 35.71 2.66 4.95
CA SER A 769 37.18 2.61 5.05
C SER A 769 37.75 1.26 5.51
N THR A 770 36.92 0.42 6.13
CA THR A 770 37.34 -0.84 6.77
C THR A 770 36.90 -2.10 6.02
N SER A 771 36.05 -1.97 5.01
CA SER A 771 35.53 -3.06 4.19
C SER A 771 36.61 -3.93 3.52
N HIS A 772 37.81 -3.38 3.30
CA HIS A 772 38.92 -4.04 2.59
C HIS A 772 40.23 -4.14 3.37
N LYS A 773 40.25 -3.81 4.66
CA LYS A 773 41.48 -3.80 5.48
C LYS A 773 41.51 -4.97 6.45
N ASN A 774 42.71 -5.47 6.79
CA ASN A 774 42.94 -6.49 7.83
C ASN A 774 42.73 -5.94 9.26
N VAL A 775 41.67 -5.16 9.47
CA VAL A 775 41.32 -4.50 10.73
C VAL A 775 40.02 -5.11 11.22
N ARG A 776 40.08 -5.81 12.34
CA ARG A 776 38.88 -6.24 13.05
C ARG A 776 38.36 -5.09 13.91
N LEU A 777 37.22 -4.54 13.54
CA LEU A 777 36.49 -3.55 14.34
C LEU A 777 35.85 -4.22 15.55
N LYS A 778 35.86 -3.52 16.69
CA LYS A 778 35.01 -3.88 17.84
C LYS A 778 33.55 -3.49 17.55
N ALA A 779 32.62 -4.09 18.31
CA ALA A 779 31.21 -3.75 18.20
C ALA A 779 30.99 -2.27 18.53
N ASP A 780 30.41 -1.52 17.58
CA ASP A 780 30.13 -0.09 17.69
C ASP A 780 31.36 0.75 18.10
N GLU A 781 32.56 0.32 17.68
CA GLU A 781 33.80 1.12 17.78
C GLU A 781 33.65 2.41 16.96
N THR A 782 34.07 3.56 17.50
CA THR A 782 34.17 4.85 16.79
C THR A 782 35.54 5.02 16.16
N SER A 783 35.68 5.89 15.15
CA SER A 783 36.94 6.00 14.40
C SER A 783 38.11 6.50 15.26
N ASP A 784 37.86 7.39 16.21
CA ASP A 784 38.82 7.88 17.18
C ASP A 784 39.20 6.80 18.21
N SER A 785 38.26 5.95 18.63
CA SER A 785 38.57 4.76 19.44
C SER A 785 39.47 3.77 18.69
N LEU A 786 39.25 3.58 17.38
CA LEU A 786 40.13 2.81 16.51
C LEU A 786 41.51 3.47 16.42
N MET A 787 41.57 4.79 16.20
CA MET A 787 42.80 5.56 16.14
C MET A 787 43.60 5.48 17.44
N ALA A 788 42.96 5.69 18.60
CA ALA A 788 43.55 5.52 19.92
C ALA A 788 44.17 4.12 20.07
N ARG A 789 43.44 3.07 19.67
CA ARG A 789 43.93 1.69 19.72
C ARG A 789 45.14 1.46 18.81
N LEU A 790 45.18 2.07 17.62
CA LEU A 790 46.31 1.96 16.69
C LEU A 790 47.51 2.78 17.19
N PHE A 791 47.30 4.00 17.67
CA PHE A 791 48.32 4.85 18.28
C PHE A 791 49.07 4.12 19.42
N LEU A 792 48.34 3.42 20.31
CA LEU A 792 48.96 2.61 21.36
C LEU A 792 49.89 1.50 20.82
N ARG A 793 49.62 0.96 19.62
CA ARG A 793 50.50 -0.02 18.97
C ARG A 793 51.79 0.64 18.48
N PHE A 794 51.70 1.82 17.87
CA PHE A 794 52.87 2.58 17.45
C PHE A 794 53.78 2.92 18.63
N TYR A 795 53.21 3.37 19.75
CA TYR A 795 53.96 3.55 20.98
C TYR A 795 54.59 2.24 21.50
N ALA A 796 53.84 1.12 21.54
CA ALA A 796 54.34 -0.14 22.08
C ALA A 796 55.48 -0.77 21.25
N HIS A 797 55.46 -0.55 19.93
CA HIS A 797 56.49 -0.97 18.97
C HIS A 797 57.62 0.05 18.78
N GLU A 798 57.52 1.24 19.37
CA GLU A 798 58.50 2.34 19.23
C GLU A 798 58.75 2.71 17.76
N GLN A 799 57.65 2.96 17.02
CA GLN A 799 57.65 3.31 15.60
C GLN A 799 56.95 4.66 15.36
N GLY A 800 57.18 5.25 14.17
CA GLY A 800 56.54 6.51 13.75
C GLY A 800 56.92 7.71 14.60
N GLY A 801 58.12 7.73 15.18
CA GLY A 801 58.60 8.82 16.07
C GLY A 801 58.29 8.64 17.56
N MET A 802 57.62 7.54 17.95
CA MET A 802 57.37 7.23 19.37
C MET A 802 58.54 6.48 20.04
N SER A 803 58.85 6.85 21.29
CA SER A 803 59.78 6.14 22.16
C SER A 803 59.22 5.91 23.56
N LYS A 804 59.50 4.75 24.17
CA LYS A 804 59.12 4.48 25.57
C LYS A 804 59.85 5.36 26.59
N LYS A 805 60.87 6.11 26.15
CA LYS A 805 61.56 7.11 26.98
C LYS A 805 60.75 8.40 27.15
N GLN A 806 59.84 8.71 26.23
CA GLN A 806 59.05 9.96 26.24
C GLN A 806 57.95 9.94 27.33
N ILE A 807 57.33 8.79 27.58
CA ILE A 807 56.27 8.63 28.57
C ILE A 807 56.21 7.18 29.04
N SER A 808 55.90 6.93 30.33
CA SER A 808 55.73 5.56 30.81
C SER A 808 54.38 4.97 30.36
N ALA A 809 54.27 3.64 30.25
CA ALA A 809 53.00 2.99 29.90
C ALA A 809 51.85 3.28 30.88
N LYS A 810 52.16 3.59 32.15
CA LYS A 810 51.16 4.01 33.15
C LYS A 810 50.71 5.44 32.88
N ALA A 811 51.65 6.37 32.71
CA ALA A 811 51.35 7.77 32.44
C ALA A 811 50.63 7.98 31.09
N LEU A 812 50.95 7.19 30.06
CA LEU A 812 50.24 7.23 28.79
C LEU A 812 48.79 6.75 28.93
N ALA A 813 48.56 5.70 29.72
CA ALA A 813 47.22 5.20 29.98
C ALA A 813 46.35 6.20 30.77
N GLU A 814 46.96 6.86 31.77
CA GLU A 814 46.34 7.96 32.52
C GLU A 814 46.00 9.13 31.58
N TRP A 815 46.96 9.61 30.79
CA TRP A 815 46.73 10.70 29.83
C TRP A 815 45.62 10.38 28.82
N MET A 816 45.64 9.20 28.19
CA MET A 816 44.57 8.78 27.27
C MET A 816 43.20 8.77 27.97
N THR A 817 43.14 8.34 29.23
CA THR A 817 41.90 8.33 30.01
C THR A 817 41.42 9.75 30.31
N ASP A 818 42.35 10.66 30.65
CA ASP A 818 42.04 12.07 30.94
C ASP A 818 41.49 12.82 29.71
N ILE A 819 41.98 12.50 28.51
CA ILE A 819 41.47 13.07 27.26
C ILE A 819 40.24 12.34 26.69
N GLY A 820 39.61 11.43 27.46
CA GLY A 820 38.33 10.80 27.12
C GLY A 820 38.40 9.39 26.52
N TYR A 821 39.56 8.73 26.52
CA TYR A 821 39.76 7.37 25.98
C TYR A 821 40.18 6.39 27.09
N PRO A 822 39.23 5.76 27.82
CA PRO A 822 39.52 4.88 28.94
C PRO A 822 40.53 3.79 28.60
N THR A 823 41.75 3.92 29.12
CA THR A 823 42.89 3.07 28.77
C THR A 823 43.53 2.50 30.02
N LYS A 824 43.68 1.17 30.07
CA LYS A 824 44.41 0.50 31.17
C LYS A 824 45.89 0.39 30.82
N ALA A 825 46.78 0.54 31.81
CA ALA A 825 48.22 0.35 31.60
C ALA A 825 48.57 -1.04 31.01
N THR A 826 47.77 -2.07 31.31
CA THR A 826 47.89 -3.40 30.71
C THR A 826 47.58 -3.41 29.21
N ALA A 827 46.64 -2.58 28.75
CA ALA A 827 46.32 -2.44 27.32
C ALA A 827 47.49 -1.82 26.55
N VAL A 828 48.15 -0.81 27.12
CA VAL A 828 49.35 -0.20 26.53
C VAL A 828 50.49 -1.21 26.39
N ARG A 829 50.77 -1.99 27.45
CA ARG A 829 51.85 -2.99 27.43
C ARG A 829 51.57 -4.14 26.46
N SER A 830 50.32 -4.63 26.41
CA SER A 830 49.93 -5.74 25.55
C SER A 830 49.76 -5.37 24.08
N ALA A 831 49.69 -4.06 23.74
CA ALA A 831 49.56 -3.61 22.36
C ALA A 831 50.67 -4.12 21.43
N LYS A 832 51.88 -4.37 21.96
CA LYS A 832 53.02 -4.96 21.22
C LYS A 832 52.72 -6.35 20.65
N ASN A 833 51.78 -7.10 21.24
CA ASN A 833 51.40 -8.45 20.79
C ASN A 833 50.51 -8.43 19.52
N THR A 834 50.13 -7.24 19.05
CA THR A 834 49.31 -7.06 17.85
C THR A 834 50.13 -6.40 16.75
N LYS A 835 49.89 -6.77 15.49
CA LYS A 835 50.57 -6.16 14.33
C LYS A 835 50.27 -4.66 14.21
N LEU A 836 51.28 -3.90 13.78
CA LEU A 836 51.10 -2.53 13.33
C LEU A 836 50.21 -2.52 12.09
N ILE A 837 49.33 -1.53 12.02
CA ILE A 837 48.45 -1.33 10.89
C ILE A 837 48.51 0.16 10.56
N GLU A 838 48.97 0.44 9.35
CA GLU A 838 49.08 1.76 8.77
C GLU A 838 47.86 2.08 7.91
N GLY A 839 47.57 3.37 7.77
CA GLY A 839 46.54 3.86 6.86
C GLY A 839 45.13 3.33 7.11
N ALA A 840 44.83 2.89 8.33
CA ALA A 840 43.56 2.27 8.69
C ALA A 840 42.53 3.23 9.29
N VAL A 841 42.95 4.41 9.75
CA VAL A 841 42.08 5.41 10.36
C VAL A 841 41.42 6.25 9.27
N PRO A 842 40.08 6.31 9.21
CA PRO A 842 39.38 7.24 8.34
C PRO A 842 39.54 8.68 8.83
N MET A 843 39.47 9.66 7.91
CA MET A 843 39.43 11.07 8.29
C MET A 843 38.01 11.49 8.65
N THR A 844 37.78 11.77 9.93
CA THR A 844 36.51 12.25 10.52
C THR A 844 36.80 13.35 11.55
N GLU A 845 35.79 14.15 11.92
CA GLU A 845 35.93 15.16 12.99
C GLU A 845 36.48 14.57 14.30
N LEU A 846 36.03 13.36 14.68
CA LEU A 846 36.53 12.69 15.89
C LEU A 846 38.03 12.39 15.80
N THR A 847 38.49 11.86 14.66
CA THR A 847 39.91 11.54 14.46
C THR A 847 40.79 12.77 14.29
N ILE A 848 40.28 13.86 13.70
CA ILE A 848 41.00 15.13 13.59
C ILE A 848 41.21 15.73 14.98
N ASN A 849 40.18 15.72 15.83
CA ASN A 849 40.29 16.21 17.21
C ASN A 849 41.29 15.38 18.03
N LEU A 850 41.25 14.06 17.93
CA LEU A 850 42.24 13.20 18.57
C LEU A 850 43.65 13.41 18.00
N ALA A 851 43.78 13.58 16.68
CA ALA A 851 45.06 13.88 16.04
C ALA A 851 45.69 15.16 16.58
N ARG A 852 44.91 16.25 16.74
CA ARG A 852 45.38 17.51 17.35
C ARG A 852 45.89 17.30 18.78
N LEU A 853 45.18 16.53 19.60
CA LEU A 853 45.59 16.21 20.96
C LEU A 853 46.88 15.38 21.01
N ILE A 854 47.02 14.40 20.12
CA ILE A 854 48.22 13.56 20.00
C ILE A 854 49.42 14.39 19.55
N VAL A 855 49.28 15.18 18.48
CA VAL A 855 50.38 16.02 17.95
C VAL A 855 50.82 17.07 18.97
N SER A 856 49.87 17.66 19.71
CA SER A 856 50.18 18.60 20.79
C SER A 856 51.00 17.97 21.93
N LYS A 857 50.72 16.70 22.26
CA LYS A 857 51.44 15.98 23.33
C LYS A 857 52.74 15.32 22.85
N PHE A 858 52.76 14.85 21.60
CA PHE A 858 53.83 14.08 20.96
C PHE A 858 54.17 14.70 19.60
N PRO A 859 54.87 15.84 19.56
CA PRO A 859 55.15 16.57 18.32
C PRO A 859 56.03 15.77 17.34
N ASP A 860 56.83 14.82 17.85
CA ASP A 860 57.68 13.95 17.04
C ASP A 860 56.91 12.79 16.38
N PHE A 861 55.65 12.56 16.76
CA PHE A 861 54.86 11.44 16.22
C PHE A 861 54.31 11.77 14.82
N GLU A 862 54.61 10.91 13.85
CA GLU A 862 54.10 11.00 12.48
C GLU A 862 52.63 10.56 12.40
N VAL A 863 51.71 11.38 12.91
CA VAL A 863 50.28 11.03 13.03
C VAL A 863 49.63 10.60 11.71
N GLU A 864 50.12 11.12 10.58
CA GLU A 864 49.64 10.81 9.23
C GLU A 864 49.79 9.34 8.84
N ILE A 865 50.71 8.60 9.48
CA ILE A 865 50.92 7.17 9.22
C ILE A 865 49.67 6.33 9.53
N LEU A 866 48.82 6.84 10.44
CA LEU A 866 47.57 6.21 10.84
C LEU A 866 46.47 6.34 9.77
N PHE A 867 46.54 7.37 8.92
CA PHE A 867 45.50 7.72 7.95
C PHE A 867 45.84 7.22 6.53
N ASN A 868 44.80 6.95 5.73
CA ASN A 868 44.93 6.54 4.34
C ASN A 868 45.84 7.56 3.60
N PRO A 869 46.84 7.12 2.82
CA PRO A 869 47.65 8.01 1.98
C PRO A 869 46.86 9.12 1.27
N GLU A 870 45.68 8.81 0.74
CA GLU A 870 44.82 9.76 0.02
C GLU A 870 44.28 10.91 0.90
N SER A 871 44.11 10.69 2.21
CA SER A 871 43.58 11.70 3.13
C SER A 871 44.66 12.52 3.85
N ARG A 872 45.95 12.24 3.61
CA ARG A 872 47.06 12.90 4.33
C ARG A 872 47.19 14.39 4.01
N SER A 873 46.94 14.78 2.76
CA SER A 873 46.98 16.19 2.35
C SER A 873 45.94 17.02 3.10
N SER A 874 44.68 16.56 3.10
CA SER A 874 43.58 17.19 3.83
C SER A 874 43.81 17.19 5.34
N LEU A 875 44.42 16.13 5.88
CA LEU A 875 44.78 16.08 7.30
C LEU A 875 45.81 17.16 7.67
N ARG A 876 46.85 17.39 6.86
CA ARG A 876 47.83 18.47 7.09
C ARG A 876 47.17 19.84 7.14
N GLU A 877 46.23 20.08 6.23
CA GLU A 877 45.45 21.32 6.19
C GLU A 877 44.62 21.46 7.47
N ALA A 878 43.91 20.40 7.89
CA ALA A 878 43.09 20.39 9.10
C ALA A 878 43.88 20.50 10.43
N LEU A 879 45.16 20.10 10.42
CA LEU A 879 46.08 20.19 11.56
C LEU A 879 46.91 21.48 11.57
N SER A 880 46.90 22.26 10.49
CA SER A 880 47.58 23.54 10.44
C SER A 880 46.89 24.52 11.40
N PRO A 881 47.64 25.28 12.23
CA PRO A 881 47.04 26.31 13.06
C PRO A 881 46.47 27.40 12.16
N ASN A 882 45.15 27.63 12.23
CA ASN A 882 44.52 28.85 11.73
C ASN A 882 44.95 30.06 12.55
#